data_AF-A0A4Y9FHT5-F1
#
_entry.id   AF-A0A4Y9FHT5-F1
#
_cell.length_a   1.000
_cell.length_b   1.000
_cell.length_c   1.000
_cell.angle_alpha   90.00
_cell.angle_beta   90.00
_cell.angle_gamma   90.00
#
_symmetry.space_group_name_H-M   'P 1'
#
loop_
_entity.id
_entity.type
_entity.pdbx_description
1 polymer ?
#
loop_
_entity_poly.entity_id
_entity_poly.type
_entity_poly.pdbx_seq_one_letter_code
_entity_poly.pdbx_strand_id
1 'polypeptide(L)'
;MRKGFALVSTLIFLTVLMVLLTAYFVLTRIELGTTVASARQTTGFYAAEAGLNLRAEEVRQKFEGYRMPTGTSPAPTNPCQGGNQGSGDFGCKTFSFQGRQVVTYVTEDPQNANPSLRRKVVPPGEPYQGLMMEEYVYTTLSEAKGPDGRTEAILEMRFKNRLIPLFQFAVFYENDLEFNRTAPMTLNGPVHTNRDLYLDAGRPSSTLQINGRVTAAGRIWRGDKANRDSGGNVQVFDGTSLRTVNATGGLREVPENELGQWNGWMQARQPRLTPPRPATFDPPWRGGVPLSERLYWNRAEVRVVLNLNAVVPTVELRTPENTVLPLFGGATAAVCGLGFSNSFYNNRERQYIQMLEVDLQALLTCLRLGRVLAPNGSLIPLDDDTDGGLVLFLTVQGPDSDRVNNYGVRVRNAATLAASDGTPVRGITLVTDQALYIQGDFNAQNWRPAALISDSINLLSNAWGNSTGYPAYRDCFGGANRLQGDQKSNPNCRNRGYGFPGGDNHNDTNRWLPQAANTTVNAAVLTGASITPTQGGQGGGGVHNIFRFHEHWGGNTSTCCNGAVSYTTATFTFQGSIVSLWEPRNVNGAFFVGPPWYQPPNRNWGFDTRFSEFQNLPPLTPMAVYLKQERFLRYFER
;
A
#
# COMPACT_ATOMS: atom_id res chain seq x y z
N MET A 1 -15.90 80.50 68.22
CA MET A 1 -16.02 79.90 66.87
C MET A 1 -15.12 78.66 66.62
N ARG A 2 -14.58 77.96 67.64
CA ARG A 2 -13.59 76.86 67.44
C ARG A 2 -14.10 75.42 67.63
N LYS A 3 -15.38 75.19 67.97
CA LYS A 3 -15.91 73.83 68.24
C LYS A 3 -16.70 73.19 67.08
N GLY A 4 -17.01 73.91 66.00
CA GLY A 4 -17.73 73.38 64.83
C GLY A 4 -16.85 72.90 63.67
N PHE A 5 -15.59 73.34 63.61
CA PHE A 5 -14.68 73.04 62.50
C PHE A 5 -14.25 71.56 62.49
N ALA A 6 -13.98 70.97 63.66
CA ALA A 6 -13.57 69.58 63.78
C ALA A 6 -14.64 68.58 63.29
N LEU A 7 -15.93 68.88 63.51
CA LEU A 7 -17.06 68.06 63.05
C LEU A 7 -17.18 68.12 61.52
N VAL A 8 -17.05 69.31 60.93
CA VAL A 8 -17.13 69.50 59.47
C VAL A 8 -15.92 68.86 58.78
N SER A 9 -14.71 69.01 59.32
CA SER A 9 -13.51 68.37 58.78
C SER A 9 -13.59 66.84 58.85
N THR A 10 -14.12 66.27 59.94
CA THR A 10 -14.28 64.81 60.08
C THR A 10 -15.38 64.25 59.18
N LEU A 11 -16.49 64.97 59.00
CA LEU A 11 -17.53 64.60 58.03
C LEU A 11 -17.01 64.63 56.58
N ILE A 12 -16.22 65.65 56.22
CA ILE A 12 -15.57 65.72 54.89
C ILE A 12 -14.56 64.58 54.73
N PHE A 13 -13.78 64.25 55.76
CA PHE A 13 -12.84 63.14 55.69
C PHE A 13 -13.54 61.79 55.55
N LEU A 14 -14.65 61.58 56.27
CA LEU A 14 -15.48 60.38 56.19
C LEU A 14 -16.16 60.24 54.83
N THR A 15 -16.65 61.32 54.22
CA THR A 15 -17.23 61.26 52.86
C THR A 15 -16.18 60.96 51.81
N VAL A 16 -14.98 61.57 51.90
CA VAL A 16 -13.86 61.23 51.01
C VAL A 16 -13.43 59.77 51.16
N LEU A 17 -13.33 59.26 52.40
CA LEU A 17 -13.03 57.85 52.67
C LEU A 17 -14.10 56.90 52.12
N MET A 18 -15.38 57.22 52.29
CA MET A 18 -16.49 56.45 51.72
C MET A 18 -16.39 56.39 50.20
N VAL A 19 -16.16 57.54 49.53
CA VAL A 19 -16.01 57.62 48.07
C VAL A 19 -14.84 56.76 47.60
N LEU A 20 -13.69 56.85 48.27
CA LEU A 20 -12.51 56.02 47.97
C LEU A 20 -12.79 54.51 48.17
N LEU A 21 -13.53 54.14 49.23
CA LEU A 21 -13.87 52.75 49.52
C LEU A 21 -14.83 52.17 48.47
N THR A 22 -15.84 52.95 48.04
CA THR A 22 -16.72 52.57 46.93
C THR A 22 -15.94 52.46 45.61
N ALA A 23 -15.04 53.40 45.32
CA ALA A 23 -14.21 53.35 44.12
C ALA A 23 -13.32 52.11 44.10
N TYR A 24 -12.68 51.79 45.23
CA TYR A 24 -11.89 50.57 45.40
C TYR A 24 -12.75 49.31 45.18
N PHE A 25 -13.92 49.22 45.83
CA PHE A 25 -14.80 48.06 45.68
C PHE A 25 -15.30 47.86 44.24
N VAL A 26 -15.63 48.95 43.54
CA VAL A 26 -16.02 48.91 42.11
C VAL A 26 -14.85 48.47 41.24
N LEU A 27 -13.64 49.01 41.46
CA LEU A 27 -12.43 48.61 40.75
C LEU A 27 -12.12 47.12 40.98
N THR A 28 -12.14 46.65 42.22
CA THR A 28 -11.90 45.23 42.54
C THR A 28 -12.95 44.32 41.91
N ARG A 29 -14.22 44.72 41.86
CA ARG A 29 -15.28 43.97 41.17
C ARG A 29 -15.03 43.87 39.66
N ILE A 30 -14.59 44.97 39.04
CA ILE A 30 -14.25 45.01 37.62
C ILE A 30 -13.03 44.10 37.37
N GLU A 31 -11.96 44.22 38.16
CA GLU A 31 -10.75 43.39 38.03
C GLU A 31 -11.02 41.90 38.24
N LEU A 32 -11.84 41.54 39.22
CA LEU A 32 -12.25 40.14 39.41
C LEU A 32 -13.09 39.65 38.23
N GLY A 33 -14.02 40.48 37.73
CA GLY A 33 -14.82 40.18 36.56
C GLY A 33 -13.99 39.96 35.29
N THR A 34 -13.02 40.84 35.02
CA THR A 34 -12.10 40.72 33.88
C THR A 34 -11.15 39.53 34.04
N THR A 35 -10.65 39.27 35.25
CA THR A 35 -9.79 38.11 35.52
C THR A 35 -10.53 36.79 35.28
N VAL A 36 -11.76 36.66 35.79
CA VAL A 36 -12.59 35.47 35.57
C VAL A 36 -12.98 35.33 34.09
N ALA A 37 -13.33 36.43 33.41
CA ALA A 37 -13.64 36.39 31.98
C ALA A 37 -12.42 35.96 31.15
N SER A 38 -11.23 36.48 31.46
CA SER A 38 -9.96 36.10 30.83
C SER A 38 -9.61 34.63 31.07
N ALA A 39 -9.77 34.15 32.31
CA ALA A 39 -9.57 32.74 32.65
C ALA A 39 -10.54 31.83 31.88
N ARG A 40 -11.83 32.17 31.86
CA ARG A 40 -12.86 31.45 31.11
C ARG A 40 -12.56 31.40 29.62
N GLN A 41 -12.18 32.54 29.03
CA GLN A 41 -11.81 32.63 27.62
C GLN A 41 -10.62 31.74 27.28
N THR A 42 -9.62 31.67 28.17
CA THR A 42 -8.44 30.80 28.01
C THR A 42 -8.83 29.33 28.04
N THR A 43 -9.66 28.92 29.00
CA THR A 43 -10.13 27.53 29.06
C THR A 43 -11.08 27.18 27.91
N GLY A 44 -11.97 28.11 27.51
CA GLY A 44 -12.83 27.98 26.35
C GLY A 44 -12.04 27.83 25.06
N PHE A 45 -10.93 28.56 24.90
CA PHE A 45 -10.01 28.44 23.78
C PHE A 45 -9.44 27.03 23.67
N TYR A 46 -8.86 26.48 24.75
CA TYR A 46 -8.32 25.12 24.73
C TYR A 46 -9.40 24.05 24.51
N ALA A 47 -10.61 24.27 25.03
CA ALA A 47 -11.75 23.39 24.77
C ALA A 47 -12.15 23.41 23.29
N ALA A 48 -12.24 24.60 22.68
CA ALA A 48 -12.54 24.73 21.25
C ALA A 48 -11.43 24.10 20.39
N GLU A 49 -10.15 24.27 20.75
CA GLU A 49 -9.00 23.68 20.06
C GLU A 49 -9.03 22.15 20.11
N ALA A 50 -9.39 21.57 21.27
CA ALA A 50 -9.61 20.14 21.39
C ALA A 50 -10.70 19.64 20.42
N GLY A 51 -11.82 20.38 20.30
CA GLY A 51 -12.88 20.08 19.34
C GLY A 51 -12.41 20.13 17.88
N LEU A 52 -11.58 21.12 17.52
CA LEU A 52 -10.99 21.22 16.18
C LEU A 52 -10.13 20.00 15.83
N ASN A 53 -9.23 19.63 16.74
CA ASN A 53 -8.31 18.51 16.55
C ASN A 53 -9.06 17.18 16.45
N LEU A 54 -10.07 16.95 17.29
CA LEU A 54 -10.91 15.74 17.20
C LEU A 54 -11.60 15.63 15.84
N ARG A 55 -12.21 16.71 15.34
CA ARG A 55 -12.93 16.66 14.06
C ARG A 55 -11.99 16.53 12.86
N ALA A 56 -10.83 17.18 12.89
CA ALA A 56 -9.83 16.97 11.85
C ALA A 56 -9.27 15.54 11.85
N GLU A 57 -9.08 14.94 13.03
CA GLU A 57 -8.71 13.54 13.16
C GLU A 57 -9.81 12.60 12.62
N GLU A 58 -11.08 12.85 12.95
CA GLU A 58 -12.19 12.06 12.39
C GLU A 58 -12.24 12.13 10.86
N VAL A 59 -12.02 13.32 10.29
CA VAL A 59 -11.92 13.49 8.83
C VAL A 59 -10.72 12.74 8.27
N ARG A 60 -9.55 12.83 8.92
CA ARG A 60 -8.33 12.11 8.53
C ARG A 60 -8.53 10.59 8.55
N GLN A 61 -9.21 10.06 9.56
CA GLN A 61 -9.53 8.63 9.67
C GLN A 61 -10.41 8.12 8.51
N LYS A 62 -11.22 8.98 7.89
CA LYS A 62 -11.94 8.61 6.66
C LYS A 62 -10.98 8.31 5.53
N PHE A 63 -10.01 9.21 5.31
CA PHE A 63 -8.98 9.02 4.29
C PHE A 63 -8.10 7.81 4.58
N GLU A 64 -7.75 7.54 5.85
CA GLU A 64 -7.04 6.30 6.21
C GLU A 64 -7.84 5.03 5.87
N GLY A 65 -9.16 5.12 5.94
CA GLY A 65 -10.08 4.06 5.52
C GLY A 65 -10.42 4.08 4.02
N TYR A 66 -9.68 4.85 3.19
CA TYR A 66 -9.91 5.02 1.75
C TYR A 66 -11.32 5.50 1.40
N ARG A 67 -11.91 6.27 2.31
CA ARG A 67 -13.20 6.93 2.10
C ARG A 67 -13.00 8.43 2.13
N MET A 68 -13.71 9.13 1.28
CA MET A 68 -13.88 10.57 1.47
C MET A 68 -14.96 10.81 2.53
N PRO A 69 -14.82 11.85 3.36
CA PRO A 69 -15.91 12.34 4.18
C PRO A 69 -17.16 12.63 3.32
N THR A 70 -18.34 12.34 3.85
CA THR A 70 -19.62 12.56 3.14
C THR A 70 -20.65 13.28 4.01
N GLY A 71 -21.64 13.91 3.40
CA GLY A 71 -22.75 14.57 4.10
C GLY A 71 -22.95 16.00 3.65
N THR A 72 -23.63 16.79 4.48
CA THR A 72 -23.93 18.20 4.21
C THR A 72 -23.56 19.04 5.42
N SER A 73 -22.80 20.11 5.23
CA SER A 73 -22.52 21.07 6.31
C SER A 73 -23.80 21.80 6.75
N PRO A 74 -23.90 22.26 8.00
CA PRO A 74 -24.96 23.17 8.40
C PRO A 74 -24.88 24.47 7.58
N ALA A 75 -26.03 25.10 7.34
CA ALA A 75 -26.10 26.40 6.69
C ALA A 75 -25.34 27.47 7.50
N PRO A 76 -24.70 28.46 6.84
CA PRO A 76 -23.88 29.47 7.53
C PRO A 76 -24.64 30.34 8.54
N THR A 77 -25.95 30.50 8.35
CA THR A 77 -26.83 31.24 9.26
C THR A 77 -27.26 30.34 10.42
N ASN A 78 -26.88 30.71 11.64
CA ASN A 78 -27.17 29.96 12.87
C ASN A 78 -26.77 28.46 12.77
N PRO A 79 -25.49 28.13 12.48
CA PRO A 79 -25.04 26.75 12.37
C PRO A 79 -25.23 26.02 13.70
N CYS A 80 -25.63 24.76 13.63
CA CYS A 80 -25.86 23.89 14.79
C CYS A 80 -26.95 24.36 15.76
N GLN A 81 -27.86 25.22 15.30
CA GLN A 81 -29.03 25.66 16.06
C GLN A 81 -30.33 25.15 15.43
N GLY A 82 -31.30 24.75 16.27
CA GLY A 82 -32.57 24.20 15.80
C GLY A 82 -32.37 23.01 14.85
N GLY A 83 -33.04 23.04 13.69
CA GLY A 83 -32.91 22.01 12.65
C GLY A 83 -31.65 22.12 11.78
N ASN A 84 -30.84 23.17 11.94
CA ASN A 84 -29.65 23.41 11.11
C ASN A 84 -28.44 22.58 11.61
N GLN A 85 -28.55 21.26 11.52
CA GLN A 85 -27.55 20.33 12.05
C GLN A 85 -26.58 19.80 10.99
N GLY A 86 -26.87 19.99 9.71
CA GLY A 86 -26.16 19.28 8.64
C GLY A 86 -26.37 17.75 8.73
N SER A 87 -25.50 16.99 8.07
CA SER A 87 -25.57 15.52 8.03
C SER A 87 -24.20 14.88 7.83
N GLY A 88 -24.11 13.59 8.14
CA GLY A 88 -22.92 12.77 7.91
C GLY A 88 -21.67 13.28 8.65
N ASP A 89 -20.54 13.18 7.97
CA ASP A 89 -19.22 13.58 8.46
C ASP A 89 -19.07 15.10 8.57
N PHE A 90 -19.92 15.88 7.91
CA PHE A 90 -19.90 17.35 7.92
C PHE A 90 -20.85 17.98 8.95
N GLY A 91 -21.79 17.20 9.47
CA GLY A 91 -22.78 17.65 10.43
C GLY A 91 -22.19 18.11 11.77
N CYS A 92 -23.07 18.72 12.55
CA CYS A 92 -22.80 19.23 13.88
C CYS A 92 -22.52 18.09 14.87
N LYS A 93 -21.44 18.22 15.65
CA LYS A 93 -21.09 17.32 16.75
C LYS A 93 -20.77 18.12 17.99
N THR A 94 -21.22 17.61 19.14
CA THR A 94 -21.02 18.24 20.43
C THR A 94 -20.15 17.37 21.33
N PHE A 95 -19.15 17.99 21.95
CA PHE A 95 -18.25 17.39 22.93
C PHE A 95 -18.34 18.13 24.25
N SER A 96 -17.81 17.55 25.33
CA SER A 96 -17.75 18.20 26.63
C SER A 96 -16.33 18.15 27.19
N PHE A 97 -15.78 19.31 27.52
CA PHE A 97 -14.43 19.45 28.08
C PHE A 97 -14.45 20.40 29.27
N GLN A 98 -14.05 19.91 30.45
CA GLN A 98 -13.93 20.74 31.66
C GLN A 98 -15.17 21.63 31.93
N GLY A 99 -16.37 21.06 31.77
CA GLY A 99 -17.65 21.77 31.98
C GLY A 99 -18.10 22.68 30.84
N ARG A 100 -17.37 22.72 29.71
CA ARG A 100 -17.76 23.44 28.49
C ARG A 100 -18.39 22.52 27.47
N GLN A 101 -19.40 23.02 26.79
CA GLN A 101 -19.98 22.38 25.62
C GLN A 101 -19.27 22.87 24.36
N VAL A 102 -18.68 21.96 23.59
CA VAL A 102 -17.93 22.30 22.37
C VAL A 102 -18.68 21.78 21.16
N VAL A 103 -19.27 22.69 20.40
CA VAL A 103 -20.06 22.38 19.21
C VAL A 103 -19.19 22.59 17.97
N THR A 104 -19.15 21.61 17.08
CA THR A 104 -18.25 21.58 15.93
C THR A 104 -18.97 21.18 14.66
N TYR A 105 -18.49 21.62 13.50
CA TYR A 105 -18.92 21.13 12.20
C TYR A 105 -17.80 21.29 11.17
N VAL A 106 -17.95 20.65 10.01
CA VAL A 106 -16.94 20.68 8.95
C VAL A 106 -17.56 21.22 7.67
N THR A 107 -16.82 22.05 6.94
CA THR A 107 -17.15 22.51 5.60
C THR A 107 -16.09 22.04 4.61
N GLU A 108 -16.54 21.55 3.48
CA GLU A 108 -15.69 21.14 2.37
C GLU A 108 -15.39 22.31 1.43
N ASP A 109 -14.16 22.40 0.92
CA ASP A 109 -13.82 23.38 -0.11
C ASP A 109 -14.47 22.99 -1.46
N PRO A 110 -15.18 23.89 -2.15
CA PRO A 110 -15.82 23.60 -3.43
C PRO A 110 -14.86 23.04 -4.49
N GLN A 111 -13.56 23.33 -4.40
CA GLN A 111 -12.56 22.82 -5.34
C GLN A 111 -12.32 21.32 -5.21
N ASN A 112 -12.66 20.69 -4.07
CA ASN A 112 -12.52 19.24 -3.88
C ASN A 112 -13.34 18.43 -4.89
N ALA A 113 -14.43 19.00 -5.41
CA ALA A 113 -15.28 18.34 -6.41
C ALA A 113 -14.62 18.26 -7.81
N ASN A 114 -13.56 19.04 -8.07
CA ASN A 114 -12.91 19.11 -9.38
C ASN A 114 -11.54 18.38 -9.38
N PRO A 115 -11.42 17.19 -10.01
CA PRO A 115 -10.17 16.44 -10.09
C PRO A 115 -8.97 17.26 -10.60
N SER A 116 -9.19 18.15 -11.56
CA SER A 116 -8.13 18.96 -12.17
C SER A 116 -7.57 20.03 -11.23
N LEU A 117 -8.32 20.43 -10.19
CA LEU A 117 -7.88 21.40 -9.19
C LEU A 117 -7.20 20.73 -7.98
N ARG A 118 -7.60 19.50 -7.65
CA ARG A 118 -7.02 18.74 -6.52
C ARG A 118 -5.79 17.93 -6.88
N ARG A 119 -5.64 17.48 -8.14
CA ARG A 119 -4.42 16.81 -8.64
C ARG A 119 -3.30 17.82 -8.79
N LYS A 120 -2.22 17.63 -8.02
CA LYS A 120 -1.08 18.53 -7.92
C LYS A 120 0.22 17.75 -7.82
N VAL A 121 1.33 18.46 -7.81
CA VAL A 121 2.64 17.94 -7.42
C VAL A 121 3.03 18.56 -6.09
N VAL A 122 3.63 17.77 -5.19
CA VAL A 122 4.14 18.27 -3.92
C VAL A 122 5.21 19.34 -4.22
N PRO A 123 5.04 20.57 -3.71
CA PRO A 123 5.89 21.68 -4.11
C PRO A 123 7.32 21.56 -3.54
N PRO A 124 8.30 22.24 -4.15
CA PRO A 124 9.67 22.25 -3.66
C PRO A 124 9.78 22.70 -2.20
N GLY A 125 10.68 22.06 -1.45
CA GLY A 125 10.93 22.36 -0.04
C GLY A 125 10.00 21.65 0.96
N GLU A 126 8.97 20.94 0.48
CA GLU A 126 8.12 20.10 1.33
C GLU A 126 8.60 18.64 1.34
N PRO A 127 8.34 17.87 2.43
CA PRO A 127 8.56 16.43 2.42
C PRO A 127 7.85 15.79 1.22
N TYR A 128 8.54 14.88 0.53
CA TYR A 128 8.03 14.22 -0.67
C TYR A 128 7.83 15.14 -1.88
N GLN A 129 8.55 16.27 -1.94
CA GLN A 129 8.56 17.16 -3.10
C GLN A 129 8.76 16.41 -4.44
N GLY A 130 8.04 16.87 -5.46
CA GLY A 130 8.06 16.28 -6.80
C GLY A 130 7.15 15.06 -6.98
N LEU A 131 6.54 14.52 -5.93
CA LEU A 131 5.53 13.46 -6.07
C LEU A 131 4.17 14.05 -6.49
N MET A 132 3.44 13.31 -7.31
CA MET A 132 2.02 13.53 -7.54
C MET A 132 1.22 13.36 -6.25
N MET A 133 0.22 14.21 -6.08
CA MET A 133 -0.72 14.15 -4.96
C MET A 133 -2.13 14.60 -5.37
N GLU A 134 -3.15 14.07 -4.71
CA GLU A 134 -4.48 14.67 -4.68
C GLU A 134 -4.67 15.39 -3.34
N GLU A 135 -4.95 16.69 -3.38
CA GLU A 135 -5.06 17.55 -2.20
C GLU A 135 -6.53 17.95 -1.97
N TYR A 136 -7.07 17.52 -0.84
CA TYR A 136 -8.41 17.86 -0.37
C TYR A 136 -8.34 18.86 0.76
N VAL A 137 -9.17 19.89 0.71
CA VAL A 137 -9.18 20.95 1.71
C VAL A 137 -10.50 20.94 2.47
N TYR A 138 -10.38 20.96 3.80
CA TYR A 138 -11.50 21.02 4.72
C TYR A 138 -11.28 22.12 5.74
N THR A 139 -12.38 22.73 6.18
CA THR A 139 -12.39 23.68 7.29
C THR A 139 -13.25 23.12 8.40
N THR A 140 -12.67 22.95 9.58
CA THR A 140 -13.40 22.62 10.80
C THR A 140 -13.65 23.89 11.59
N LEU A 141 -14.86 24.04 12.11
CA LEU A 141 -15.24 25.10 13.04
C LEU A 141 -15.58 24.49 14.40
N SER A 142 -15.25 25.21 15.46
CA SER A 142 -15.45 24.79 16.85
C SER A 142 -15.84 25.98 17.72
N GLU A 143 -16.99 25.86 18.39
CA GLU A 143 -17.53 26.85 19.32
C GLU A 143 -17.55 26.24 20.73
N ALA A 144 -16.80 26.83 21.67
CA ALA A 144 -16.86 26.47 23.08
C ALA A 144 -17.82 27.39 23.83
N LYS A 145 -18.80 26.79 24.50
CA LYS A 145 -19.76 27.44 25.39
C LYS A 145 -19.44 27.10 26.83
N GLY A 146 -19.37 28.13 27.68
CA GLY A 146 -19.17 28.00 29.11
C GLY A 146 -20.37 27.34 29.81
N PRO A 147 -20.25 27.01 31.10
CA PRO A 147 -21.34 26.42 31.89
C PRO A 147 -22.61 27.29 31.96
N ASP A 148 -22.48 28.59 31.71
CA ASP A 148 -23.57 29.57 31.64
C ASP A 148 -24.20 29.67 30.24
N GLY A 149 -23.78 28.82 29.29
CA GLY A 149 -24.27 28.77 27.92
C GLY A 149 -23.72 29.87 27.01
N ARG A 150 -22.84 30.75 27.52
CA ARG A 150 -22.22 31.82 26.73
C ARG A 150 -21.03 31.29 25.94
N THR A 151 -20.87 31.79 24.73
CA THR A 151 -19.71 31.48 23.89
C THR A 151 -18.44 32.08 24.51
N GLU A 152 -17.48 31.23 24.84
CA GLU A 152 -16.17 31.64 25.38
C GLU A 152 -15.11 31.73 24.28
N ALA A 153 -15.22 30.91 23.22
CA ALA A 153 -14.32 30.95 22.06
C ALA A 153 -14.96 30.35 20.80
N ILE A 154 -14.64 30.91 19.63
CA ILE A 154 -14.93 30.34 18.31
C ILE A 154 -13.62 30.24 17.54
N LEU A 155 -13.27 29.02 17.12
CA LEU A 155 -12.05 28.73 16.39
C LEU A 155 -12.36 28.07 15.06
N GLU A 156 -11.48 28.32 14.10
CA GLU A 156 -11.52 27.71 12.78
C GLU A 156 -10.14 27.14 12.44
N MET A 157 -10.13 25.93 11.90
CA MET A 157 -8.93 25.30 11.37
C MET A 157 -9.19 24.83 9.94
N ARG A 158 -8.36 25.32 9.02
CA ARG A 158 -8.31 24.85 7.64
C ARG A 158 -7.10 23.94 7.46
N PHE A 159 -7.35 22.73 6.96
CA PHE A 159 -6.33 21.70 6.81
C PHE A 159 -6.47 20.97 5.48
N LYS A 160 -5.37 20.35 5.06
CA LYS A 160 -5.21 19.66 3.79
C LYS A 160 -4.95 18.19 4.04
N ASN A 161 -5.74 17.34 3.42
CA ASN A 161 -5.46 15.91 3.31
C ASN A 161 -4.86 15.66 1.93
N ARG A 162 -3.64 15.15 1.90
CA ARG A 162 -2.96 14.79 0.65
C ARG A 162 -2.93 13.28 0.51
N LEU A 163 -3.33 12.83 -0.66
CA LEU A 163 -3.23 11.43 -1.07
C LEU A 163 -2.10 11.30 -2.08
N ILE A 164 -1.10 10.49 -1.77
CA ILE A 164 0.06 10.24 -2.62
C ILE A 164 -0.10 8.84 -3.24
N PRO A 165 -0.33 8.71 -4.56
CA PRO A 165 -0.36 7.41 -5.22
C PRO A 165 0.91 6.60 -4.95
N LEU A 166 0.78 5.35 -4.50
CA LEU A 166 1.95 4.53 -4.15
C LEU A 166 2.69 3.98 -5.38
N PHE A 167 1.99 3.81 -6.50
CA PHE A 167 2.60 3.27 -7.73
C PHE A 167 3.50 4.25 -8.48
N GLN A 168 3.62 5.49 -8.02
CA GLN A 168 4.62 6.43 -8.55
C GLN A 168 6.02 6.22 -7.94
N PHE A 169 6.14 5.40 -6.90
CA PHE A 169 7.44 5.00 -6.36
C PHE A 169 8.00 3.85 -7.18
N ALA A 170 9.32 3.86 -7.45
CA ALA A 170 10.02 2.67 -7.92
C ALA A 170 9.93 1.55 -6.89
N VAL A 171 10.19 1.89 -5.62
CA VAL A 171 10.08 0.97 -4.49
C VAL A 171 9.50 1.70 -3.28
N PHE A 172 8.42 1.18 -2.69
CA PHE A 172 7.82 1.68 -1.45
C PHE A 172 7.61 0.53 -0.46
N TYR A 173 8.13 0.63 0.76
CA TYR A 173 7.89 -0.35 1.82
C TYR A 173 7.29 0.30 3.08
N GLU A 174 6.25 -0.31 3.64
CA GLU A 174 5.74 0.03 4.97
C GLU A 174 6.73 -0.37 6.07
N ASN A 175 7.41 -1.51 5.90
CA ASN A 175 8.42 -2.02 6.83
C ASN A 175 9.84 -1.63 6.37
N ASP A 176 10.87 -2.15 7.04
CA ASP A 176 12.25 -1.94 6.62
C ASP A 176 12.45 -2.32 5.16
N LEU A 177 13.13 -1.45 4.42
CA LEU A 177 13.46 -1.68 3.02
C LEU A 177 14.90 -2.14 2.92
N GLU A 178 15.11 -3.32 2.36
CA GLU A 178 16.43 -3.93 2.30
C GLU A 178 16.82 -4.22 0.85
N PHE A 179 17.92 -3.60 0.42
CA PHE A 179 18.74 -4.08 -0.67
C PHE A 179 19.83 -4.94 -0.05
N ASN A 180 19.56 -6.23 0.11
CA ASN A 180 20.51 -7.17 0.69
C ASN A 180 21.28 -7.86 -0.44
N ARG A 181 22.60 -7.65 -0.51
CA ARG A 181 23.49 -8.29 -1.51
C ARG A 181 22.89 -8.29 -2.91
N THR A 182 22.29 -7.17 -3.31
CA THR A 182 21.54 -7.15 -4.55
C THR A 182 22.49 -7.42 -5.71
N ALA A 183 22.09 -8.28 -6.66
CA ALA A 183 22.75 -8.31 -7.96
C ALA A 183 22.63 -6.91 -8.60
N PRO A 184 23.47 -6.59 -9.61
CA PRO A 184 23.43 -5.28 -10.26
C PRO A 184 21.99 -4.84 -10.59
N MET A 185 21.64 -3.62 -10.17
CA MET A 185 20.27 -3.11 -10.25
C MET A 185 20.28 -1.60 -10.44
N THR A 186 19.43 -1.11 -11.34
CA THR A 186 19.24 0.33 -11.59
C THR A 186 17.78 0.71 -11.39
N LEU A 187 17.49 1.59 -10.43
CA LEU A 187 16.15 2.08 -10.13
C LEU A 187 15.96 3.50 -10.66
N ASN A 188 15.00 3.69 -11.55
CA ASN A 188 14.76 4.96 -12.27
C ASN A 188 13.63 5.82 -11.66
N GLY A 189 13.30 5.63 -10.39
CA GLY A 189 12.22 6.36 -9.73
C GLY A 189 12.39 6.46 -8.22
N PRO A 190 11.46 7.16 -7.54
CA PRO A 190 11.53 7.41 -6.10
C PRO A 190 11.56 6.11 -5.29
N VAL A 191 12.40 6.06 -4.26
CA VAL A 191 12.52 4.95 -3.32
C VAL A 191 12.17 5.44 -1.92
N HIS A 192 11.24 4.76 -1.25
CA HIS A 192 10.79 5.11 0.08
C HIS A 192 10.59 3.91 1.01
N THR A 193 10.84 4.12 2.29
CA THR A 193 10.37 3.25 3.37
C THR A 193 9.84 4.04 4.56
N ASN A 194 8.77 3.54 5.16
CA ASN A 194 8.22 4.04 6.41
C ASN A 194 9.03 3.61 7.65
N ARG A 195 10.12 2.85 7.48
CA ARG A 195 11.05 2.42 8.53
C ARG A 195 12.51 2.66 8.12
N ASP A 196 13.43 1.75 8.47
CA ASP A 196 14.84 1.89 8.16
C ASP A 196 15.14 1.36 6.73
N LEU A 197 16.00 2.06 5.99
CA LEU A 197 16.47 1.66 4.66
C LEU A 197 17.88 1.06 4.77
N TYR A 198 18.11 -0.12 4.20
CA TYR A 198 19.40 -0.80 4.17
C TYR A 198 19.89 -0.92 2.73
N LEU A 199 21.06 -0.35 2.44
CA LEU A 199 21.65 -0.31 1.11
C LEU A 199 22.90 -1.20 1.04
N ASP A 200 22.80 -2.31 0.31
CA ASP A 200 23.93 -3.20 0.04
C ASP A 200 23.87 -3.84 -1.35
N ALA A 201 24.98 -3.74 -2.09
CA ALA A 201 25.14 -4.31 -3.44
C ALA A 201 25.91 -5.64 -3.43
N GLY A 202 26.25 -6.18 -2.26
CA GLY A 202 26.86 -7.50 -2.12
C GLY A 202 28.31 -7.55 -2.56
N ARG A 203 28.59 -8.11 -3.73
CA ARG A 203 29.98 -8.34 -4.16
C ARG A 203 30.63 -7.02 -4.61
N PRO A 204 31.96 -6.84 -4.43
CA PRO A 204 32.66 -5.62 -4.85
C PRO A 204 32.44 -5.20 -6.31
N SER A 205 32.16 -6.15 -7.20
CA SER A 205 31.88 -5.89 -8.63
C SER A 205 30.42 -5.57 -8.97
N SER A 206 29.52 -5.59 -7.99
CA SER A 206 28.08 -5.33 -8.18
C SER A 206 27.73 -3.89 -7.84
N THR A 207 26.86 -3.27 -8.65
CA THR A 207 26.43 -1.88 -8.48
C THR A 207 24.92 -1.80 -8.29
N LEU A 208 24.49 -1.15 -7.21
CA LEU A 208 23.12 -0.65 -7.03
C LEU A 208 23.11 0.84 -7.36
N GLN A 209 22.34 1.22 -8.38
CA GLN A 209 22.18 2.60 -8.81
C GLN A 209 20.73 3.05 -8.60
N ILE A 210 20.53 4.19 -7.94
CA ILE A 210 19.21 4.80 -7.73
C ILE A 210 19.23 6.21 -8.32
N ASN A 211 18.45 6.40 -9.40
CA ASN A 211 18.36 7.65 -10.14
C ASN A 211 17.23 8.57 -9.63
N GLY A 212 16.35 8.05 -8.78
CA GLY A 212 15.28 8.83 -8.14
C GLY A 212 15.64 9.30 -6.73
N ARG A 213 14.73 10.08 -6.15
CA ARG A 213 14.81 10.51 -4.73
C ARG A 213 14.74 9.30 -3.81
N VAL A 214 15.56 9.28 -2.78
CA VAL A 214 15.62 8.24 -1.74
C VAL A 214 15.18 8.86 -0.42
N THR A 215 14.16 8.28 0.19
CA THR A 215 13.65 8.76 1.49
C THR A 215 13.40 7.61 2.45
N ALA A 216 13.60 7.85 3.74
CA ALA A 216 13.22 6.91 4.79
C ALA A 216 12.56 7.69 5.93
N ALA A 217 11.46 7.18 6.50
CA ALA A 217 10.90 7.73 7.72
C ALA A 217 11.76 7.36 8.95
N GLY A 218 12.46 6.23 8.88
CA GLY A 218 13.52 5.85 9.80
C GLY A 218 14.90 6.34 9.35
N ARG A 219 15.91 5.54 9.64
CA ARG A 219 17.32 5.79 9.29
C ARG A 219 17.67 5.21 7.93
N ILE A 220 18.74 5.72 7.34
CA ILE A 220 19.37 5.08 6.19
C ILE A 220 20.69 4.45 6.62
N TRP A 221 20.85 3.18 6.27
CA TRP A 221 21.99 2.36 6.58
C TRP A 221 22.72 1.96 5.31
N ARG A 222 24.05 1.97 5.37
CA ARG A 222 24.91 1.37 4.36
C ARG A 222 25.42 0.02 4.88
N GLY A 223 24.94 -1.07 4.28
CA GLY A 223 25.30 -2.45 4.61
C GLY A 223 24.10 -3.40 4.70
N ASP A 224 24.41 -4.69 4.80
CA ASP A 224 23.46 -5.81 5.00
C ASP A 224 22.91 -5.78 6.44
N LYS A 225 21.59 -5.88 6.58
CA LYS A 225 20.91 -5.84 7.88
C LYS A 225 21.21 -7.07 8.76
N ALA A 226 21.27 -8.26 8.17
CA ALA A 226 21.41 -9.52 8.89
C ALA A 226 22.87 -9.84 9.20
N ASN A 227 23.72 -9.82 8.17
CA ASN A 227 25.13 -10.19 8.25
C ASN A 227 26.00 -9.05 8.78
N ARG A 228 25.46 -7.82 8.77
CA ARG A 228 26.12 -6.59 9.21
C ARG A 228 27.42 -6.28 8.45
N ASP A 229 27.59 -6.84 7.26
CA ASP A 229 28.68 -6.49 6.34
C ASP A 229 28.25 -5.38 5.38
N SER A 230 29.20 -4.84 4.61
CA SER A 230 28.94 -3.77 3.66
C SER A 230 29.81 -3.99 2.42
N GLY A 231 29.16 -4.29 1.30
CA GLY A 231 29.83 -4.67 0.05
C GLY A 231 29.17 -4.10 -1.21
N GLY A 232 29.90 -4.19 -2.33
CA GLY A 232 29.52 -3.62 -3.61
C GLY A 232 29.46 -2.09 -3.66
N ASN A 233 29.12 -1.56 -4.83
CA ASN A 233 28.99 -0.12 -5.09
C ASN A 233 27.53 0.32 -4.97
N VAL A 234 27.24 1.33 -4.14
CA VAL A 234 25.91 1.92 -4.01
C VAL A 234 25.99 3.36 -4.46
N GLN A 235 25.21 3.73 -5.46
CA GLN A 235 25.19 5.07 -6.05
C GLN A 235 23.77 5.64 -6.05
N VAL A 236 23.63 6.88 -5.56
CA VAL A 236 22.35 7.60 -5.49
C VAL A 236 22.52 8.96 -6.16
N PHE A 237 21.54 9.37 -6.96
CA PHE A 237 21.54 10.66 -7.65
C PHE A 237 21.33 11.83 -6.68
N ASP A 238 22.16 12.88 -6.81
CA ASP A 238 22.13 14.08 -5.93
C ASP A 238 21.35 15.28 -6.53
N GLY A 239 20.69 15.07 -7.67
CA GLY A 239 20.05 16.11 -8.48
C GLY A 239 20.88 16.58 -9.68
N THR A 240 22.18 16.25 -9.72
CA THR A 240 23.10 16.61 -10.81
C THR A 240 23.86 15.40 -11.34
N SER A 241 24.39 14.55 -10.47
CA SER A 241 25.15 13.35 -10.83
C SER A 241 24.97 12.23 -9.81
N LEU A 242 25.47 11.03 -10.15
CA LEU A 242 25.48 9.89 -9.24
C LEU A 242 26.61 10.04 -8.22
N ARG A 243 26.27 9.93 -6.94
CA ARG A 243 27.23 9.90 -5.83
C ARG A 243 27.26 8.55 -5.14
N THR A 244 28.45 8.12 -4.74
CA THR A 244 28.65 6.87 -4.01
C THR A 244 28.30 7.03 -2.52
N VAL A 245 27.54 6.09 -1.98
CA VAL A 245 27.34 5.93 -0.53
C VAL A 245 28.45 5.03 0.02
N ASN A 246 29.42 5.62 0.73
CA ASN A 246 30.67 4.96 1.07
C ASN A 246 30.50 3.76 2.02
N ALA A 247 31.08 2.61 1.67
CA ALA A 247 31.14 1.44 2.55
C ALA A 247 32.27 1.57 3.58
N THR A 248 32.10 1.01 4.79
CA THR A 248 33.15 0.94 5.83
C THR A 248 33.51 -0.50 6.22
N GLY A 249 33.12 -1.48 5.39
CA GLY A 249 33.31 -2.92 5.66
C GLY A 249 32.31 -3.52 6.65
N GLY A 250 31.50 -2.71 7.32
CA GLY A 250 30.42 -3.14 8.19
C GLY A 250 29.19 -2.24 8.08
N LEU A 251 28.08 -2.70 8.62
CA LEU A 251 26.82 -1.95 8.66
C LEU A 251 27.00 -0.65 9.44
N ARG A 252 26.71 0.49 8.80
CA ARG A 252 26.75 1.81 9.41
C ARG A 252 25.52 2.63 9.08
N GLU A 253 25.11 3.50 10.00
CA GLU A 253 24.15 4.57 9.67
C GLU A 253 24.86 5.57 8.74
N VAL A 254 24.15 6.09 7.75
CA VAL A 254 24.59 7.23 6.95
C VAL A 254 24.18 8.49 7.72
N PRO A 255 25.12 9.21 8.36
CA PRO A 255 24.78 10.31 9.25
C PRO A 255 24.25 11.52 8.48
N GLU A 256 23.48 12.38 9.16
CA GLU A 256 22.80 13.54 8.56
C GLU A 256 23.76 14.48 7.80
N ASN A 257 24.99 14.66 8.30
CA ASN A 257 26.01 15.47 7.66
C ASN A 257 26.51 14.88 6.33
N GLU A 258 26.52 13.55 6.20
CA GLU A 258 26.82 12.87 4.93
C GLU A 258 25.62 12.93 3.98
N LEU A 259 24.39 12.74 4.48
CA LEU A 259 23.16 12.86 3.70
C LEU A 259 23.02 14.26 3.05
N GLY A 260 23.54 15.30 3.70
CA GLY A 260 23.59 16.66 3.15
C GLY A 260 24.29 16.77 1.79
N GLN A 261 25.18 15.83 1.44
CA GLN A 261 25.86 15.79 0.13
C GLN A 261 24.92 15.49 -1.05
N TRP A 262 23.71 15.00 -0.77
CA TRP A 262 22.70 14.69 -1.80
C TRP A 262 21.71 15.83 -2.06
N ASN A 263 21.91 17.03 -1.51
CA ASN A 263 21.07 18.21 -1.80
C ASN A 263 19.55 17.96 -1.62
N GLY A 264 19.17 17.15 -0.63
CA GLY A 264 17.77 16.78 -0.38
C GLY A 264 17.19 15.73 -1.35
N TRP A 265 18.02 15.04 -2.13
CA TRP A 265 17.62 13.86 -2.91
C TRP A 265 17.72 12.56 -2.12
N MET A 266 18.52 12.51 -1.05
CA MET A 266 18.61 11.40 -0.12
C MET A 266 18.36 11.92 1.30
N GLN A 267 17.26 11.49 1.93
CA GLN A 267 16.82 12.04 3.22
C GLN A 267 16.33 10.94 4.16
N ALA A 268 16.87 10.89 5.38
CA ALA A 268 16.35 10.06 6.45
C ALA A 268 15.31 10.84 7.28
N ARG A 269 14.66 10.18 8.24
CA ARG A 269 13.82 10.78 9.28
C ARG A 269 12.67 11.63 8.73
N GLN A 270 12.13 11.25 7.59
CA GLN A 270 10.98 11.93 6.96
C GLN A 270 9.66 11.58 7.68
N PRO A 271 8.61 12.42 7.57
CA PRO A 271 7.31 12.09 8.16
C PRO A 271 6.71 10.83 7.53
N ARG A 272 6.33 9.82 8.33
CA ARG A 272 5.74 8.57 7.83
C ARG A 272 4.52 8.81 6.94
N LEU A 273 4.46 8.16 5.78
CA LEU A 273 3.27 8.11 4.93
C LEU A 273 2.31 7.05 5.47
N THR A 274 0.99 7.29 5.47
CA THR A 274 0.03 6.30 5.99
C THR A 274 -0.60 5.50 4.85
N PRO A 275 -0.13 4.26 4.56
CA PRO A 275 -0.64 3.46 3.45
C PRO A 275 -1.95 2.72 3.81
N PRO A 276 -2.55 1.99 2.85
CA PRO A 276 -3.73 1.17 3.11
C PRO A 276 -3.45 0.05 4.11
N ARG A 277 -4.45 -0.25 4.93
CA ARG A 277 -4.39 -1.40 5.85
C ARG A 277 -4.57 -2.69 5.03
N PRO A 278 -3.98 -3.83 5.47
CA PRO A 278 -4.16 -5.11 4.76
C PRO A 278 -5.63 -5.52 4.57
N ALA A 279 -6.51 -5.12 5.49
CA ALA A 279 -7.94 -5.38 5.42
C ALA A 279 -8.63 -4.80 4.18
N THR A 280 -8.06 -3.74 3.58
CA THR A 280 -8.54 -3.13 2.34
C THR A 280 -8.64 -4.13 1.19
N PHE A 281 -7.83 -5.20 1.24
CA PHE A 281 -7.67 -6.21 0.19
C PHE A 281 -8.33 -7.55 0.52
N ASP A 282 -9.08 -7.65 1.62
CA ASP A 282 -9.59 -8.93 2.15
C ASP A 282 -10.94 -9.36 1.53
N PRO A 283 -11.14 -10.66 1.21
CA PRO A 283 -12.44 -11.19 0.81
C PRO A 283 -13.36 -11.39 2.01
N PRO A 284 -14.70 -11.46 1.86
CA PRO A 284 -15.72 -11.44 2.94
C PRO A 284 -15.55 -12.44 4.09
N TRP A 285 -14.95 -13.59 3.84
CA TRP A 285 -14.76 -14.65 4.83
C TRP A 285 -13.51 -14.50 5.69
N ARG A 286 -12.59 -13.59 5.34
CA ARG A 286 -11.48 -13.24 6.23
C ARG A 286 -12.02 -12.37 7.36
N GLY A 287 -12.04 -12.89 8.58
CA GLY A 287 -12.70 -12.27 9.74
C GLY A 287 -12.02 -11.00 10.26
N GLY A 288 -12.64 -10.35 11.24
CA GLY A 288 -12.01 -9.29 12.05
C GLY A 288 -12.23 -7.85 11.57
N VAL A 289 -12.82 -7.63 10.40
CA VAL A 289 -13.05 -6.28 9.86
C VAL A 289 -14.41 -6.17 9.14
N PRO A 290 -15.17 -5.07 9.32
CA PRO A 290 -16.44 -4.85 8.61
C PRO A 290 -16.30 -4.90 7.08
N LEU A 291 -17.36 -5.32 6.37
CA LEU A 291 -17.39 -5.30 4.90
C LEU A 291 -17.07 -3.91 4.33
N SER A 292 -17.43 -2.83 5.02
CA SER A 292 -17.17 -1.46 4.58
C SER A 292 -15.69 -1.10 4.41
N GLU A 293 -14.77 -1.87 5.01
CA GLU A 293 -13.33 -1.63 4.87
C GLU A 293 -12.68 -2.47 3.76
N ARG A 294 -13.42 -3.39 3.12
CA ARG A 294 -12.93 -4.31 2.08
C ARG A 294 -13.06 -3.69 0.69
N LEU A 295 -12.35 -2.57 0.48
CA LEU A 295 -12.49 -1.70 -0.69
C LEU A 295 -12.41 -2.47 -2.03
N TYR A 296 -11.35 -3.27 -2.22
CA TYR A 296 -11.13 -3.96 -3.50
C TYR A 296 -12.19 -5.03 -3.76
N TRP A 297 -12.63 -5.74 -2.73
CA TRP A 297 -13.76 -6.66 -2.86
C TRP A 297 -15.02 -5.90 -3.23
N ASN A 298 -15.34 -4.79 -2.57
CA ASN A 298 -16.59 -4.07 -2.81
C ASN A 298 -16.64 -3.37 -4.16
N ARG A 299 -15.49 -2.89 -4.66
CA ARG A 299 -15.40 -2.09 -5.88
C ARG A 299 -15.00 -2.87 -7.13
N ALA A 300 -14.58 -4.13 -7.00
CA ALA A 300 -14.28 -4.95 -8.18
C ALA A 300 -15.49 -5.10 -9.13
N GLU A 301 -15.26 -4.95 -10.42
CA GLU A 301 -16.26 -5.23 -11.45
C GLU A 301 -16.51 -6.75 -11.54
N VAL A 302 -15.47 -7.56 -11.34
CA VAL A 302 -15.54 -9.02 -11.41
C VAL A 302 -14.90 -9.65 -10.16
N ARG A 303 -15.61 -10.59 -9.54
CA ARG A 303 -15.10 -11.42 -8.43
C ARG A 303 -15.13 -12.88 -8.85
N VAL A 304 -13.97 -13.51 -8.92
CA VAL A 304 -13.81 -14.94 -9.23
C VAL A 304 -13.35 -15.66 -7.97
N VAL A 305 -14.11 -16.66 -7.54
CA VAL A 305 -13.86 -17.43 -6.34
C VAL A 305 -13.72 -18.91 -6.69
N LEU A 306 -12.58 -19.51 -6.37
CA LEU A 306 -12.48 -20.96 -6.29
C LEU A 306 -13.03 -21.41 -4.93
N ASN A 307 -14.17 -22.10 -4.94
CA ASN A 307 -14.81 -22.64 -3.75
C ASN A 307 -14.36 -24.08 -3.51
N LEU A 308 -13.49 -24.24 -2.51
CA LEU A 308 -12.97 -25.53 -2.03
C LEU A 308 -13.85 -26.15 -0.93
N ASN A 309 -14.87 -25.45 -0.44
CA ASN A 309 -15.80 -25.98 0.57
C ASN A 309 -16.87 -26.89 -0.05
N ALA A 310 -17.02 -26.87 -1.37
CA ALA A 310 -17.89 -27.79 -2.09
C ALA A 310 -17.26 -29.19 -2.19
N VAL A 311 -18.09 -30.24 -2.29
CA VAL A 311 -17.64 -31.63 -2.44
C VAL A 311 -16.70 -31.79 -3.65
N VAL A 312 -17.01 -31.09 -4.73
CA VAL A 312 -16.14 -30.92 -5.89
C VAL A 312 -15.77 -29.44 -5.97
N PRO A 313 -14.47 -29.08 -6.05
CA PRO A 313 -14.06 -27.71 -6.23
C PRO A 313 -14.77 -27.05 -7.42
N THR A 314 -15.33 -25.86 -7.20
CA THR A 314 -16.06 -25.10 -8.21
C THR A 314 -15.50 -23.70 -8.34
N VAL A 315 -15.54 -23.14 -9.55
CA VAL A 315 -15.20 -21.74 -9.78
C VAL A 315 -16.47 -20.95 -9.98
N GLU A 316 -16.67 -19.95 -9.14
CA GLU A 316 -17.89 -19.16 -9.04
C GLU A 316 -17.58 -17.68 -9.32
N LEU A 317 -18.53 -16.99 -9.96
CA LEU A 317 -18.57 -15.54 -9.97
C LEU A 317 -19.42 -15.06 -8.81
N ARG A 318 -19.09 -13.92 -8.18
CA ARG A 318 -19.84 -13.42 -7.02
C ARG A 318 -20.17 -11.93 -7.04
N THR A 319 -21.23 -11.57 -6.33
CA THR A 319 -21.60 -10.17 -6.01
C THR A 319 -20.76 -9.62 -4.85
N PRO A 320 -20.77 -8.29 -4.61
CA PRO A 320 -20.19 -7.69 -3.40
C PRO A 320 -20.73 -8.31 -2.09
N GLU A 321 -22.00 -8.73 -2.07
CA GLU A 321 -22.67 -9.38 -0.94
C GLU A 321 -22.33 -10.86 -0.81
N ASN A 322 -21.35 -11.36 -1.59
CA ASN A 322 -20.89 -12.74 -1.60
C ASN A 322 -21.96 -13.76 -2.05
N THR A 323 -22.83 -13.36 -2.97
CA THR A 323 -23.80 -14.27 -3.60
C THR A 323 -23.31 -14.72 -4.98
N VAL A 324 -23.63 -15.95 -5.39
CA VAL A 324 -23.17 -16.50 -6.67
C VAL A 324 -23.90 -15.82 -7.84
N LEU A 325 -23.13 -15.39 -8.83
CA LEU A 325 -23.62 -14.83 -10.10
C LEU A 325 -23.59 -15.89 -11.21
N PRO A 326 -24.66 -16.02 -12.00
CA PRO A 326 -24.68 -16.93 -13.13
C PRO A 326 -23.83 -16.41 -14.29
N LEU A 327 -23.36 -17.33 -15.12
CA LEU A 327 -22.83 -17.03 -16.45
C LEU A 327 -23.97 -17.02 -17.48
N PHE A 328 -23.87 -16.14 -18.48
CA PHE A 328 -24.97 -15.88 -19.41
C PHE A 328 -24.79 -16.53 -20.79
N GLY A 329 -25.93 -16.81 -21.42
CA GLY A 329 -26.03 -17.41 -22.77
C GLY A 329 -25.32 -18.77 -22.91
N GLY A 330 -25.35 -19.58 -21.85
CA GLY A 330 -24.80 -20.94 -21.85
C GLY A 330 -23.28 -21.03 -21.63
N ALA A 331 -22.62 -19.93 -21.28
CA ALA A 331 -21.20 -19.94 -20.95
C ALA A 331 -20.93 -20.74 -19.65
N THR A 332 -19.78 -21.40 -19.59
CA THR A 332 -19.26 -22.07 -18.40
C THR A 332 -17.97 -21.38 -17.93
N ALA A 333 -17.56 -21.63 -16.69
CA ALA A 333 -16.31 -21.08 -16.15
C ALA A 333 -15.13 -21.42 -17.09
N ALA A 334 -15.07 -22.65 -17.58
CA ALA A 334 -14.04 -23.11 -18.51
C ALA A 334 -14.03 -22.34 -19.84
N VAL A 335 -15.21 -22.03 -20.41
CA VAL A 335 -15.31 -21.21 -21.63
C VAL A 335 -14.77 -19.80 -21.40
N CYS A 336 -14.94 -19.26 -20.19
CA CYS A 336 -14.36 -17.98 -19.78
C CYS A 336 -12.93 -18.07 -19.27
N GLY A 337 -12.23 -19.19 -19.53
CA GLY A 337 -10.83 -19.34 -19.17
C GLY A 337 -10.58 -19.54 -17.68
N LEU A 338 -11.62 -19.86 -16.90
CA LEU A 338 -11.55 -20.06 -15.47
C LEU A 338 -11.55 -21.56 -15.14
N GLY A 339 -10.69 -21.97 -14.21
CA GLY A 339 -10.59 -23.39 -13.85
C GLY A 339 -9.93 -23.63 -12.50
N PHE A 340 -9.75 -24.91 -12.19
CA PHE A 340 -9.11 -25.39 -10.98
C PHE A 340 -8.00 -26.36 -11.35
N SER A 341 -6.85 -26.24 -10.67
CA SER A 341 -5.81 -27.26 -10.70
C SER A 341 -5.20 -27.46 -9.31
N ASN A 342 -4.57 -28.61 -9.10
CA ASN A 342 -3.82 -28.92 -7.88
C ASN A 342 -2.49 -29.65 -8.17
N SER A 343 -2.00 -29.50 -9.41
CA SER A 343 -0.81 -30.21 -9.92
C SER A 343 0.50 -29.47 -9.68
N PHE A 344 0.45 -28.16 -9.47
CA PHE A 344 1.64 -27.35 -9.24
C PHE A 344 2.18 -27.55 -7.83
N TYR A 345 3.44 -27.95 -7.73
CA TYR A 345 4.15 -28.06 -6.47
C TYR A 345 5.03 -26.82 -6.24
N ASN A 346 4.76 -26.09 -5.16
CA ASN A 346 5.56 -24.94 -4.80
C ASN A 346 6.76 -25.41 -3.96
N ASN A 347 7.98 -25.22 -4.48
CA ASN A 347 9.20 -25.65 -3.79
C ASN A 347 9.47 -24.89 -2.49
N ARG A 348 9.05 -23.62 -2.42
CA ARG A 348 9.23 -22.74 -1.27
C ARG A 348 8.25 -23.10 -0.14
N GLU A 349 7.00 -23.38 -0.48
CA GLU A 349 5.96 -23.80 0.48
C GLU A 349 5.98 -25.32 0.75
N ARG A 350 6.68 -26.10 -0.07
CA ARG A 350 6.77 -27.57 -0.01
C ARG A 350 5.43 -28.29 -0.08
N GLN A 351 4.50 -27.73 -0.84
CA GLN A 351 3.13 -28.24 -0.96
C GLN A 351 2.61 -28.09 -2.39
N TYR A 352 1.68 -28.99 -2.76
CA TYR A 352 0.85 -28.81 -3.94
C TYR A 352 -0.16 -27.69 -3.69
N ILE A 353 -0.32 -26.80 -4.66
CA ILE A 353 -1.13 -25.59 -4.52
C ILE A 353 -2.52 -25.83 -5.10
N GLN A 354 -3.56 -25.57 -4.32
CA GLN A 354 -4.95 -25.48 -4.79
C GLN A 354 -5.11 -24.17 -5.58
N MET A 355 -5.14 -24.27 -6.90
CA MET A 355 -4.93 -23.15 -7.79
C MET A 355 -6.20 -22.77 -8.54
N LEU A 356 -6.62 -21.50 -8.42
CA LEU A 356 -7.54 -20.88 -9.35
C LEU A 356 -6.78 -20.56 -10.65
N GLU A 357 -7.17 -21.19 -11.75
CA GLU A 357 -6.61 -20.95 -13.08
C GLU A 357 -7.38 -19.82 -13.77
N VAL A 358 -6.66 -18.82 -14.28
CA VAL A 358 -7.22 -17.69 -15.01
C VAL A 358 -6.45 -17.46 -16.31
N ASP A 359 -7.11 -17.75 -17.44
CA ASP A 359 -6.71 -17.27 -18.76
C ASP A 359 -7.29 -15.87 -18.98
N LEU A 360 -6.43 -14.85 -18.86
CA LEU A 360 -6.90 -13.47 -18.80
C LEU A 360 -7.55 -13.02 -20.11
N GLN A 361 -6.98 -13.37 -21.26
CA GLN A 361 -7.57 -13.02 -22.56
C GLN A 361 -8.93 -13.68 -22.76
N ALA A 362 -9.10 -14.94 -22.36
CA ALA A 362 -10.39 -15.63 -22.43
C ALA A 362 -11.44 -14.98 -21.50
N LEU A 363 -11.04 -14.60 -20.28
CA LEU A 363 -11.92 -13.88 -19.35
C LEU A 363 -12.35 -12.51 -19.90
N LEU A 364 -11.42 -11.72 -20.43
CA LEU A 364 -11.73 -10.44 -21.08
C LEU A 364 -12.66 -10.62 -22.29
N THR A 365 -12.48 -11.70 -23.05
CA THR A 365 -13.38 -12.07 -24.16
C THR A 365 -14.78 -12.41 -23.66
N CYS A 366 -14.91 -13.10 -22.53
CA CYS A 366 -16.21 -13.36 -21.91
C CYS A 366 -16.92 -12.08 -21.46
N LEU A 367 -16.20 -11.11 -20.89
CA LEU A 367 -16.75 -9.78 -20.57
C LEU A 367 -17.22 -9.06 -21.84
N ARG A 368 -16.36 -9.02 -22.86
CA ARG A 368 -16.63 -8.41 -24.17
C ARG A 368 -17.88 -8.97 -24.86
N LEU A 369 -18.18 -10.26 -24.66
CA LEU A 369 -19.33 -10.96 -25.21
C LEU A 369 -20.57 -10.95 -24.29
N GLY A 370 -20.54 -10.23 -23.17
CA GLY A 370 -21.66 -10.15 -22.22
C GLY A 370 -21.99 -11.47 -21.52
N ARG A 371 -20.98 -12.36 -21.37
CA ARG A 371 -21.13 -13.66 -20.68
C ARG A 371 -21.01 -13.53 -19.17
N VAL A 372 -20.38 -12.45 -18.73
CA VAL A 372 -20.28 -12.00 -17.34
C VAL A 372 -20.90 -10.61 -17.29
N LEU A 373 -21.86 -10.42 -16.39
CA LEU A 373 -22.56 -9.15 -16.20
C LEU A 373 -22.31 -8.62 -14.79
N ALA A 374 -22.44 -7.30 -14.62
CA ALA A 374 -22.43 -6.69 -13.30
C ALA A 374 -23.65 -7.17 -12.48
N PRO A 375 -23.62 -7.04 -11.14
CA PRO A 375 -24.73 -7.49 -10.28
C PRO A 375 -26.11 -6.89 -10.61
N ASN A 376 -26.14 -5.69 -11.20
CA ASN A 376 -27.35 -5.03 -11.68
C ASN A 376 -27.82 -5.50 -13.07
N GLY A 377 -27.14 -6.48 -13.68
CA GLY A 377 -27.43 -7.02 -15.01
C GLY A 377 -26.84 -6.22 -16.17
N SER A 378 -26.08 -5.14 -15.94
CA SER A 378 -25.45 -4.39 -17.03
C SER A 378 -24.20 -5.09 -17.58
N LEU A 379 -23.84 -4.77 -18.83
CA LEU A 379 -22.55 -5.18 -19.39
C LEU A 379 -21.41 -4.55 -18.60
N ILE A 380 -20.27 -5.26 -18.54
CA ILE A 380 -19.01 -4.75 -18.02
C ILE A 380 -18.14 -4.39 -19.22
N PRO A 381 -18.06 -3.11 -19.62
CA PRO A 381 -17.28 -2.70 -20.79
C PRO A 381 -15.77 -2.84 -20.52
N LEU A 382 -14.98 -3.19 -21.53
CA LEU A 382 -13.52 -3.27 -21.37
C LEU A 382 -12.87 -1.89 -21.28
N ASP A 383 -13.49 -0.88 -21.90
CA ASP A 383 -13.12 0.53 -21.84
C ASP A 383 -13.74 1.27 -20.63
N ASP A 384 -14.25 0.52 -19.63
CA ASP A 384 -14.69 1.08 -18.35
C ASP A 384 -13.64 2.04 -17.80
N ASP A 385 -14.12 3.14 -17.24
CA ASP A 385 -13.28 4.18 -16.65
C ASP A 385 -13.65 4.54 -15.23
N THR A 386 -14.61 3.80 -14.67
CA THR A 386 -14.85 3.73 -13.24
C THR A 386 -13.52 3.38 -12.56
N ASP A 387 -13.08 4.23 -11.63
CA ASP A 387 -11.79 4.11 -10.93
C ASP A 387 -10.54 3.98 -11.81
N GLY A 388 -10.64 4.32 -13.11
CA GLY A 388 -9.54 4.24 -14.08
C GLY A 388 -9.49 2.95 -14.91
N GLY A 389 -10.40 2.00 -14.73
CA GLY A 389 -10.48 0.75 -15.49
C GLY A 389 -10.98 -0.44 -14.68
N LEU A 390 -10.75 -1.65 -15.20
CA LEU A 390 -11.28 -2.88 -14.61
C LEU A 390 -10.51 -3.34 -13.37
N VAL A 391 -11.21 -3.68 -12.31
CA VAL A 391 -10.68 -4.34 -11.12
C VAL A 391 -11.24 -5.77 -11.05
N LEU A 392 -10.34 -6.75 -11.10
CA LEU A 392 -10.68 -8.17 -10.97
C LEU A 392 -10.20 -8.69 -9.61
N PHE A 393 -11.13 -9.14 -8.78
CA PHE A 393 -10.82 -9.79 -7.50
C PHE A 393 -10.83 -11.31 -7.68
N LEU A 394 -9.68 -11.95 -7.51
CA LEU A 394 -9.45 -13.37 -7.74
C LEU A 394 -9.04 -14.02 -6.42
N THR A 395 -9.80 -15.01 -5.93
CA THR A 395 -9.55 -15.57 -4.61
C THR A 395 -9.96 -17.04 -4.49
N VAL A 396 -9.55 -17.66 -3.39
CA VAL A 396 -9.84 -19.04 -3.04
C VAL A 396 -10.51 -19.05 -1.67
N GLN A 397 -11.72 -19.62 -1.62
CA GLN A 397 -12.45 -19.87 -0.39
C GLN A 397 -12.32 -21.34 -0.01
N GLY A 398 -11.73 -21.62 1.14
CA GLY A 398 -11.60 -22.97 1.69
C GLY A 398 -11.49 -22.96 3.22
N PRO A 399 -11.29 -24.13 3.84
CA PRO A 399 -11.22 -24.25 5.30
C PRO A 399 -10.11 -23.41 5.97
N ASP A 400 -9.02 -23.12 5.24
CA ASP A 400 -7.84 -22.41 5.76
C ASP A 400 -7.69 -20.99 5.18
N SER A 401 -8.78 -20.39 4.68
CA SER A 401 -8.74 -19.04 4.07
C SER A 401 -8.32 -17.91 5.01
N ASP A 402 -8.25 -18.14 6.32
CA ASP A 402 -7.90 -17.16 7.35
C ASP A 402 -6.50 -17.34 7.95
N ARG A 403 -5.71 -18.30 7.43
CA ARG A 403 -4.39 -18.67 7.93
C ARG A 403 -3.46 -19.06 6.78
N VAL A 404 -2.21 -19.39 7.13
CA VAL A 404 -1.25 -19.96 6.17
C VAL A 404 -1.85 -21.22 5.54
N ASN A 405 -1.83 -21.27 4.21
CA ASN A 405 -2.48 -22.30 3.42
C ASN A 405 -1.69 -22.58 2.13
N ASN A 406 -2.21 -23.50 1.31
CA ASN A 406 -1.67 -23.85 0.01
C ASN A 406 -2.54 -23.35 -1.15
N TYR A 407 -3.17 -22.18 -1.01
CA TYR A 407 -4.06 -21.64 -2.03
C TYR A 407 -3.30 -20.67 -2.95
N GLY A 408 -3.70 -20.61 -4.21
CA GLY A 408 -3.08 -19.71 -5.18
C GLY A 408 -3.98 -19.33 -6.35
N VAL A 409 -3.60 -18.26 -7.02
CA VAL A 409 -4.22 -17.79 -8.27
C VAL A 409 -3.14 -17.75 -9.33
N ARG A 410 -3.36 -18.41 -10.47
CA ARG A 410 -2.46 -18.36 -11.61
C ARG A 410 -3.09 -17.64 -12.78
N VAL A 411 -2.38 -16.64 -13.30
CA VAL A 411 -2.79 -15.84 -14.44
C VAL A 411 -1.87 -16.13 -15.62
N ARG A 412 -2.45 -16.48 -16.77
CA ARG A 412 -1.76 -16.75 -18.03
C ARG A 412 -2.39 -16.00 -19.19
N ASN A 413 -1.71 -16.01 -20.34
CA ASN A 413 -2.16 -15.37 -21.58
C ASN A 413 -2.48 -13.88 -21.41
N ALA A 414 -1.57 -13.17 -20.73
CA ALA A 414 -1.72 -11.77 -20.36
C ALA A 414 -0.70 -10.85 -21.07
N ALA A 415 0.00 -11.33 -22.09
CA ALA A 415 1.01 -10.55 -22.83
C ALA A 415 0.41 -9.29 -23.45
N THR A 416 -0.84 -9.36 -23.91
CA THR A 416 -1.69 -8.24 -24.33
C THR A 416 -2.92 -8.20 -23.43
N LEU A 417 -3.27 -7.02 -22.92
CA LEU A 417 -4.44 -6.82 -22.07
C LEU A 417 -5.67 -6.44 -22.93
N ALA A 418 -6.18 -7.42 -23.68
CA ALA A 418 -7.29 -7.26 -24.61
C ALA A 418 -8.09 -8.57 -24.74
N ALA A 419 -9.34 -8.47 -25.20
CA ALA A 419 -10.10 -9.61 -25.69
C ALA A 419 -9.50 -10.19 -26.98
N SER A 420 -9.95 -11.39 -27.37
CA SER A 420 -9.46 -12.09 -28.57
C SER A 420 -9.74 -11.36 -29.89
N ASP A 421 -10.72 -10.45 -29.90
CA ASP A 421 -11.03 -9.58 -31.05
C ASP A 421 -10.12 -8.34 -31.13
N GLY A 422 -9.18 -8.20 -30.19
CA GLY A 422 -8.26 -7.06 -30.10
C GLY A 422 -8.79 -5.88 -29.28
N THR A 423 -10.03 -5.92 -28.78
CA THR A 423 -10.59 -4.85 -27.93
C THR A 423 -9.80 -4.75 -26.63
N PRO A 424 -9.07 -3.65 -26.37
CA PRO A 424 -8.22 -3.52 -25.21
C PRO A 424 -9.00 -3.08 -23.97
N VAL A 425 -8.45 -3.36 -22.80
CA VAL A 425 -8.91 -2.71 -21.56
C VAL A 425 -8.39 -1.27 -21.48
N ARG A 426 -9.13 -0.37 -20.82
CA ARG A 426 -8.62 0.98 -20.49
C ARG A 426 -7.44 0.92 -19.51
N GLY A 427 -7.61 0.13 -18.46
CA GLY A 427 -6.61 -0.24 -17.46
C GLY A 427 -7.11 -1.48 -16.70
N ILE A 428 -6.22 -2.18 -15.99
CA ILE A 428 -6.61 -3.36 -15.22
C ILE A 428 -5.86 -3.52 -13.90
N THR A 429 -6.56 -3.86 -12.82
CA THR A 429 -5.97 -4.23 -11.54
C THR A 429 -6.42 -5.63 -11.17
N LEU A 430 -5.46 -6.55 -11.04
CA LEU A 430 -5.71 -7.90 -10.55
C LEU A 430 -5.41 -7.93 -9.06
N VAL A 431 -6.39 -8.32 -8.25
CA VAL A 431 -6.28 -8.41 -6.80
C VAL A 431 -6.52 -9.83 -6.35
N THR A 432 -5.64 -10.33 -5.49
CA THR A 432 -5.86 -11.58 -4.76
C THR A 432 -5.37 -11.43 -3.33
N ASP A 433 -6.09 -12.01 -2.38
CA ASP A 433 -5.57 -12.20 -1.03
C ASP A 433 -4.66 -13.43 -0.93
N GLN A 434 -4.50 -14.23 -1.99
CA GLN A 434 -3.70 -15.46 -1.99
C GLN A 434 -2.35 -15.27 -2.70
N ALA A 435 -1.57 -16.35 -2.83
CA ALA A 435 -0.34 -16.33 -3.64
C ALA A 435 -0.69 -16.20 -5.13
N LEU A 436 -0.13 -15.19 -5.80
CA LEU A 436 -0.29 -14.95 -7.23
C LEU A 436 0.86 -15.60 -8.01
N TYR A 437 0.53 -16.28 -9.11
CA TYR A 437 1.47 -16.88 -10.05
C TYR A 437 1.24 -16.26 -11.44
N ILE A 438 2.18 -15.45 -11.91
CA ILE A 438 2.16 -14.95 -13.28
C ILE A 438 2.90 -15.94 -14.17
N GLN A 439 2.21 -16.47 -15.18
CA GLN A 439 2.78 -17.40 -16.13
C GLN A 439 2.98 -16.75 -17.50
N GLY A 440 4.24 -16.61 -17.88
CA GLY A 440 4.68 -15.98 -19.12
C GLY A 440 4.62 -14.44 -19.05
N ASP A 441 4.60 -13.83 -20.23
CA ASP A 441 4.56 -12.37 -20.35
C ASP A 441 3.26 -11.76 -19.81
N PHE A 442 3.38 -10.60 -19.16
CA PHE A 442 2.27 -9.79 -18.66
C PHE A 442 2.41 -8.35 -19.13
N ASN A 443 1.42 -7.84 -19.87
CA ASN A 443 1.38 -6.47 -20.39
C ASN A 443 2.66 -6.08 -21.17
N ALA A 444 3.26 -7.07 -21.84
CA ALA A 444 4.49 -6.91 -22.60
C ALA A 444 4.26 -6.22 -23.97
N GLN A 445 3.03 -6.26 -24.47
CA GLN A 445 2.63 -5.70 -25.75
C GLN A 445 1.47 -4.72 -25.56
N ASN A 446 1.50 -3.60 -26.29
CA ASN A 446 0.44 -2.57 -26.27
C ASN A 446 0.08 -2.14 -24.84
N TRP A 447 1.08 -1.59 -24.15
CA TRP A 447 1.01 -1.25 -22.73
C TRP A 447 -0.31 -0.61 -22.31
N ARG A 448 -0.84 -1.08 -21.17
CA ARG A 448 -1.95 -0.46 -20.44
C ARG A 448 -1.56 -0.19 -18.98
N PRO A 449 -2.20 0.79 -18.31
CA PRO A 449 -2.13 0.91 -16.85
C PRO A 449 -2.55 -0.40 -16.20
N ALA A 450 -1.62 -1.07 -15.53
CA ALA A 450 -1.87 -2.38 -14.94
C ALA A 450 -1.26 -2.55 -13.55
N ALA A 451 -1.99 -3.18 -12.65
CA ALA A 451 -1.50 -3.55 -11.31
C ALA A 451 -1.76 -5.02 -10.96
N LEU A 452 -0.83 -5.58 -10.18
CA LEU A 452 -0.87 -6.91 -9.59
C LEU A 452 -0.78 -6.77 -8.08
N ILE A 453 -1.87 -7.04 -7.38
CA ILE A 453 -1.99 -6.92 -5.92
C ILE A 453 -2.19 -8.33 -5.35
N SER A 454 -1.29 -8.77 -4.46
CA SER A 454 -1.27 -10.15 -3.98
C SER A 454 -0.72 -10.29 -2.55
N ASP A 455 -0.89 -11.46 -1.94
CA ASP A 455 -0.20 -11.78 -0.68
C ASP A 455 1.28 -12.07 -0.90
N SER A 456 1.57 -12.86 -1.93
CA SER A 456 2.91 -13.08 -2.46
C SER A 456 2.84 -13.21 -3.97
N ILE A 457 3.89 -12.77 -4.67
CA ILE A 457 3.98 -12.90 -6.12
C ILE A 457 5.06 -13.92 -6.53
N ASN A 458 4.67 -14.80 -7.46
CA ASN A 458 5.47 -15.88 -7.99
C ASN A 458 5.52 -15.76 -9.52
N LEU A 459 6.65 -16.09 -10.12
CA LEU A 459 6.85 -16.02 -11.56
C LEU A 459 7.13 -17.42 -12.13
N LEU A 460 6.40 -17.74 -13.20
CA LEU A 460 6.61 -18.89 -14.06
C LEU A 460 6.90 -18.34 -15.47
N SER A 461 8.04 -18.67 -16.04
CA SER A 461 8.53 -18.07 -17.27
C SER A 461 7.74 -18.49 -18.51
N ASN A 462 8.06 -17.88 -19.66
CA ASN A 462 7.59 -18.33 -20.97
C ASN A 462 7.95 -19.80 -21.30
N ALA A 463 8.89 -20.43 -20.58
CA ALA A 463 9.19 -21.85 -20.70
C ALA A 463 8.23 -22.75 -19.91
N TRP A 464 7.37 -22.22 -19.03
CA TRP A 464 6.48 -23.03 -18.20
C TRP A 464 5.31 -23.66 -18.98
N GLY A 465 4.94 -23.12 -20.14
CA GLY A 465 3.80 -23.60 -20.95
C GLY A 465 3.84 -25.10 -21.30
N ASN A 466 2.66 -25.67 -21.56
CA ASN A 466 2.49 -27.10 -21.90
C ASN A 466 3.21 -27.50 -23.20
N SER A 467 3.40 -26.58 -24.14
CA SER A 467 4.12 -26.83 -25.41
C SER A 467 5.64 -26.96 -25.24
N THR A 468 6.19 -26.39 -24.16
CA THR A 468 7.62 -26.41 -23.84
C THR A 468 7.89 -27.56 -22.90
N GLY A 469 8.17 -28.72 -23.47
CA GLY A 469 8.55 -29.87 -22.70
C GLY A 469 10.07 -29.95 -22.47
N TYR A 470 10.45 -30.37 -21.27
CA TYR A 470 11.84 -30.54 -20.84
C TYR A 470 12.31 -31.98 -21.00
N PRO A 471 13.55 -32.26 -21.46
CA PRO A 471 14.05 -33.62 -21.48
C PRO A 471 14.05 -34.20 -20.06
N ALA A 472 13.24 -35.24 -19.82
CA ALA A 472 13.43 -36.09 -18.64
C ALA A 472 14.73 -36.87 -18.87
N TYR A 473 15.77 -36.55 -18.11
CA TYR A 473 17.02 -37.29 -18.21
C TYR A 473 16.76 -38.75 -17.81
N ARG A 474 17.26 -39.68 -18.64
CA ARG A 474 16.94 -41.12 -18.63
C ARG A 474 17.13 -41.78 -17.26
N ASP A 475 18.03 -41.23 -16.45
CA ASP A 475 18.42 -41.78 -15.15
C ASP A 475 17.66 -41.19 -13.94
N CYS A 476 16.89 -40.10 -14.10
CA CYS A 476 16.05 -39.56 -13.01
C CYS A 476 14.60 -40.10 -13.03
N PHE A 477 14.08 -40.49 -14.21
CA PHE A 477 12.61 -40.62 -14.43
C PHE A 477 12.12 -41.94 -15.04
N GLY A 478 12.98 -42.93 -15.22
CA GLY A 478 12.55 -44.25 -15.73
C GLY A 478 12.20 -44.29 -17.24
N GLY A 479 12.55 -43.27 -18.03
CA GLY A 479 12.33 -43.26 -19.48
C GLY A 479 12.33 -41.87 -20.13
N ALA A 480 12.26 -41.84 -21.47
CA ALA A 480 12.33 -40.66 -22.36
C ALA A 480 11.05 -39.78 -22.33
N ASN A 481 10.65 -39.31 -21.14
CA ASN A 481 9.50 -38.42 -21.02
C ASN A 481 9.89 -36.97 -21.28
N ARG A 482 8.97 -36.17 -21.83
CA ARG A 482 9.13 -34.72 -21.96
C ARG A 482 8.22 -34.07 -20.91
N LEU A 483 8.78 -33.48 -19.84
CA LEU A 483 7.98 -32.89 -18.75
C LEU A 483 7.31 -31.59 -19.24
N GLN A 484 5.99 -31.47 -19.12
CA GLN A 484 5.21 -30.31 -19.57
C GLN A 484 4.42 -29.67 -18.43
N GLY A 485 4.24 -28.35 -18.48
CA GLY A 485 3.46 -27.62 -17.47
C GLY A 485 3.91 -27.92 -16.03
N ASP A 486 2.94 -28.18 -15.16
CA ASP A 486 3.17 -28.43 -13.74
C ASP A 486 3.95 -29.71 -13.45
N GLN A 487 4.06 -30.66 -14.39
CA GLN A 487 4.91 -31.84 -14.22
C GLN A 487 6.37 -31.46 -13.96
N LYS A 488 6.80 -30.27 -14.41
CA LYS A 488 8.13 -29.72 -14.17
C LYS A 488 8.41 -29.40 -12.70
N SER A 489 7.36 -29.16 -11.91
CA SER A 489 7.46 -28.84 -10.48
C SER A 489 7.46 -30.07 -9.57
N ASN A 490 7.20 -31.27 -10.10
CA ASN A 490 6.98 -32.48 -9.30
C ASN A 490 8.16 -32.73 -8.33
N PRO A 491 7.92 -32.84 -7.01
CA PRO A 491 8.97 -32.99 -6.00
C PRO A 491 9.71 -34.32 -6.08
N ASN A 492 9.17 -35.31 -6.80
CA ASN A 492 9.82 -36.60 -7.08
C ASN A 492 10.89 -36.49 -8.18
N CYS A 493 10.99 -35.34 -8.87
CA CYS A 493 12.08 -35.02 -9.79
C CYS A 493 13.41 -34.79 -9.03
N ARG A 494 14.07 -35.87 -8.59
CA ARG A 494 15.31 -35.83 -7.79
C ARG A 494 16.44 -36.66 -8.43
N ASN A 495 17.69 -36.35 -8.07
CA ASN A 495 18.86 -37.18 -8.38
C ASN A 495 18.71 -38.60 -7.78
N ARG A 496 18.89 -39.66 -8.59
CA ARG A 496 18.98 -41.06 -8.10
C ARG A 496 20.11 -41.21 -7.07
N GLY A 497 19.86 -41.96 -5.98
CA GLY A 497 20.90 -42.40 -5.03
C GLY A 497 20.73 -41.94 -3.58
N TYR A 498 19.79 -41.04 -3.29
CA TYR A 498 19.48 -40.59 -1.93
C TYR A 498 18.08 -41.08 -1.56
N GLY A 499 17.97 -41.90 -0.52
CA GLY A 499 16.68 -42.38 -0.01
C GLY A 499 15.80 -41.21 0.43
N PHE A 500 14.48 -41.39 0.40
CA PHE A 500 13.55 -40.50 1.10
C PHE A 500 14.01 -40.39 2.55
N PRO A 501 14.48 -39.23 3.05
CA PRO A 501 14.51 -39.08 4.49
C PRO A 501 13.05 -39.04 4.92
N GLY A 502 12.69 -39.82 5.94
CA GLY A 502 11.45 -39.57 6.67
C GLY A 502 11.51 -38.13 7.18
N GLY A 503 10.72 -37.25 6.55
CA GLY A 503 10.81 -35.81 6.74
C GLY A 503 11.92 -35.15 5.92
N ASP A 504 11.56 -34.14 5.13
CA ASP A 504 12.50 -33.24 4.46
C ASP A 504 13.38 -32.53 5.51
N ASN A 505 14.64 -32.94 5.61
CA ASN A 505 15.59 -32.51 6.64
C ASN A 505 16.24 -31.15 6.38
N HIS A 506 15.63 -30.29 5.55
CA HIS A 506 16.10 -28.95 5.21
C HIS A 506 17.44 -28.90 4.44
N ASN A 507 18.00 -30.05 4.06
CA ASN A 507 19.29 -30.18 3.37
C ASN A 507 19.15 -30.79 1.96
N ASP A 508 17.97 -30.75 1.34
CA ASP A 508 17.75 -31.27 -0.03
C ASP A 508 18.50 -30.38 -1.04
N THR A 509 19.77 -30.74 -1.30
CA THR A 509 20.69 -30.07 -2.24
C THR A 509 20.61 -30.63 -3.66
N ASN A 510 19.74 -31.61 -3.89
CA ASN A 510 19.76 -32.49 -5.07
C ASN A 510 18.49 -32.44 -5.93
N ARG A 511 17.64 -31.43 -5.73
CA ARG A 511 16.42 -31.23 -6.53
C ARG A 511 16.75 -30.58 -7.87
N TRP A 512 16.05 -31.00 -8.91
CA TRP A 512 16.20 -30.43 -10.24
C TRP A 512 15.23 -29.26 -10.46
N LEU A 513 15.70 -28.16 -11.07
CA LEU A 513 14.84 -27.03 -11.46
C LEU A 513 14.68 -26.98 -13.00
N PRO A 514 13.47 -26.77 -13.53
CA PRO A 514 13.25 -26.53 -14.95
C PRO A 514 13.90 -25.24 -15.42
N GLN A 515 14.48 -25.22 -16.63
CA GLN A 515 15.04 -24.01 -17.22
C GLN A 515 13.97 -22.97 -17.54
N ALA A 516 14.23 -21.74 -17.14
CA ALA A 516 13.41 -20.59 -17.47
C ALA A 516 13.71 -20.04 -18.87
N ALA A 517 12.78 -19.25 -19.41
CA ALA A 517 12.99 -18.43 -20.60
C ALA A 517 12.79 -16.94 -20.30
N ASN A 518 13.26 -16.09 -21.23
CA ASN A 518 13.05 -14.65 -21.14
C ASN A 518 11.57 -14.34 -20.97
N THR A 519 11.26 -13.48 -19.99
CA THR A 519 9.88 -13.15 -19.62
C THR A 519 9.80 -11.67 -19.24
N THR A 520 8.73 -10.99 -19.68
CA THR A 520 8.50 -9.56 -19.45
C THR A 520 7.22 -9.33 -18.67
N VAL A 521 7.30 -8.57 -17.57
CA VAL A 521 6.14 -8.14 -16.78
C VAL A 521 6.17 -6.62 -16.66
N ASN A 522 5.16 -5.95 -17.21
CA ASN A 522 4.99 -4.51 -17.07
C ASN A 522 3.76 -4.21 -16.23
N ALA A 523 3.93 -3.99 -14.92
CA ALA A 523 2.83 -3.70 -14.01
C ALA A 523 3.33 -3.02 -12.74
N ALA A 524 2.47 -2.25 -12.10
CA ALA A 524 2.67 -1.95 -10.69
C ALA A 524 2.39 -3.21 -9.86
N VAL A 525 3.22 -3.50 -8.88
CA VAL A 525 3.11 -4.69 -8.02
C VAL A 525 2.96 -4.23 -6.59
N LEU A 526 1.89 -4.69 -5.93
CA LEU A 526 1.73 -4.60 -4.49
C LEU A 526 1.70 -6.01 -3.93
N THR A 527 2.68 -6.37 -3.11
CA THR A 527 2.76 -7.71 -2.55
C THR A 527 3.37 -7.71 -1.16
N GLY A 528 3.05 -8.71 -0.35
CA GLY A 528 3.71 -8.92 0.92
C GLY A 528 5.20 -9.24 0.74
N ALA A 529 6.04 -8.66 1.59
CA ALA A 529 7.47 -8.98 1.66
C ALA A 529 7.84 -9.38 3.09
N SER A 530 8.46 -10.54 3.24
CA SER A 530 8.96 -11.01 4.54
C SER A 530 10.07 -10.08 5.07
N ILE A 531 10.06 -9.78 6.36
CA ILE A 531 11.08 -8.95 7.00
C ILE A 531 12.29 -9.81 7.36
N THR A 532 13.50 -9.29 7.16
CA THR A 532 14.71 -9.94 7.69
C THR A 532 14.90 -9.58 9.16
N PRO A 533 15.00 -10.56 10.08
CA PRO A 533 15.32 -10.29 11.48
C PRO A 533 16.71 -9.68 11.65
N THR A 534 16.87 -8.78 12.62
CA THR A 534 18.17 -8.22 13.01
C THR A 534 18.97 -9.30 13.76
N GLN A 535 20.21 -9.59 13.34
CA GLN A 535 21.11 -10.62 13.92
C GLN A 535 20.69 -12.09 13.66
N GLY A 536 20.49 -12.45 12.39
CA GLY A 536 20.31 -13.83 11.95
C GLY A 536 18.87 -14.34 12.05
N GLY A 537 18.53 -15.30 11.17
CA GLY A 537 17.16 -15.77 10.95
C GLY A 537 16.89 -15.98 9.46
N GLN A 538 15.75 -16.55 9.10
CA GLN A 538 15.38 -16.76 7.70
C GLN A 538 15.18 -15.39 7.01
N GLY A 539 16.05 -15.08 6.05
CA GLY A 539 16.03 -13.78 5.38
C GLY A 539 14.82 -13.64 4.45
N GLY A 540 14.16 -12.48 4.47
CA GLY A 540 13.14 -12.16 3.48
C GLY A 540 13.71 -11.98 2.07
N GLY A 541 15.03 -11.80 1.97
CA GLY A 541 15.78 -11.60 0.72
C GLY A 541 15.68 -10.18 0.16
N GLY A 542 15.01 -9.24 0.84
CA GLY A 542 14.90 -7.86 0.39
C GLY A 542 14.17 -7.69 -0.95
N VAL A 543 14.30 -6.51 -1.57
CA VAL A 543 13.59 -6.16 -2.83
C VAL A 543 13.85 -7.17 -3.94
N HIS A 544 15.08 -7.68 -4.04
CA HIS A 544 15.47 -8.57 -5.14
C HIS A 544 14.80 -9.95 -5.11
N ASN A 545 14.17 -10.30 -3.98
CA ASN A 545 13.46 -11.56 -3.77
C ASN A 545 11.94 -11.36 -3.63
N ILE A 546 11.43 -10.17 -3.92
CA ILE A 546 9.99 -9.91 -3.87
C ILE A 546 9.22 -10.81 -4.86
N PHE A 547 9.81 -11.04 -6.03
CA PHE A 547 9.37 -12.07 -6.98
C PHE A 547 9.97 -13.42 -6.60
N ARG A 548 9.10 -14.41 -6.41
CA ARG A 548 9.49 -15.79 -6.10
C ARG A 548 9.60 -16.59 -7.40
N PHE A 549 10.74 -17.23 -7.61
CA PHE A 549 11.03 -17.97 -8.84
C PHE A 549 11.03 -19.48 -8.58
N HIS A 550 10.47 -20.26 -9.52
CA HIS A 550 10.33 -21.73 -9.41
C HIS A 550 11.12 -22.49 -10.49
N GLU A 551 11.99 -21.78 -11.21
CA GLU A 551 12.76 -22.26 -12.35
C GLU A 551 14.25 -21.89 -12.19
N HIS A 552 15.10 -22.51 -13.00
CA HIS A 552 16.51 -22.18 -13.15
C HIS A 552 16.70 -21.08 -14.20
N TRP A 553 17.14 -19.89 -13.77
CA TRP A 553 17.34 -18.76 -14.69
C TRP A 553 18.82 -18.46 -15.01
N GLY A 554 19.76 -19.03 -14.26
CA GLY A 554 21.20 -18.80 -14.47
C GLY A 554 21.81 -19.67 -15.58
N GLY A 555 22.95 -19.25 -16.13
CA GLY A 555 23.70 -19.96 -17.18
C GLY A 555 24.80 -20.90 -16.68
N ASN A 556 24.56 -21.66 -15.62
CA ASN A 556 25.55 -22.57 -15.06
C ASN A 556 25.28 -24.03 -15.52
N THR A 557 26.25 -24.90 -15.30
CA THR A 557 26.07 -26.35 -15.45
C THR A 557 25.93 -26.95 -14.06
N SER A 558 24.83 -27.68 -13.81
CA SER A 558 24.63 -28.45 -12.58
C SER A 558 24.82 -29.93 -12.85
N THR A 559 25.39 -30.67 -11.91
CA THR A 559 25.44 -32.14 -11.97
C THR A 559 24.12 -32.68 -11.44
N CYS A 560 23.36 -33.35 -12.29
CA CYS A 560 22.06 -33.93 -11.96
C CYS A 560 21.99 -35.34 -12.56
N CYS A 561 21.57 -36.32 -11.77
CA CYS A 561 21.31 -37.70 -12.19
C CYS A 561 22.45 -38.36 -12.97
N ASN A 562 23.67 -38.40 -12.41
CA ASN A 562 24.85 -38.97 -13.03
C ASN A 562 25.24 -38.34 -14.40
N GLY A 563 24.76 -37.13 -14.70
CA GLY A 563 25.09 -36.36 -15.91
C GLY A 563 25.18 -34.85 -15.65
N ALA A 564 25.66 -34.10 -16.65
CA ALA A 564 25.73 -32.65 -16.61
C ALA A 564 24.49 -32.05 -17.28
N VAL A 565 23.74 -31.19 -16.56
CA VAL A 565 22.66 -30.36 -17.13
C VAL A 565 23.21 -28.96 -17.30
N SER A 566 23.33 -28.51 -18.54
CA SER A 566 23.75 -27.14 -18.86
C SER A 566 22.53 -26.24 -19.01
N TYR A 567 22.48 -25.20 -18.19
CA TYR A 567 21.46 -24.15 -18.27
C TYR A 567 21.98 -22.95 -19.06
N THR A 568 21.06 -22.23 -19.68
CA THR A 568 21.31 -20.95 -20.35
C THR A 568 20.76 -19.81 -19.50
N THR A 569 21.43 -18.67 -19.49
CA THR A 569 20.93 -17.49 -18.78
C THR A 569 19.62 -17.00 -19.40
N ALA A 570 18.61 -16.75 -18.57
CA ALA A 570 17.36 -16.13 -18.94
C ALA A 570 17.21 -14.76 -18.25
N THR A 571 16.60 -13.80 -18.96
CA THR A 571 16.35 -12.44 -18.47
C THR A 571 14.90 -12.30 -18.01
N PHE A 572 14.72 -11.80 -16.79
CA PHE A 572 13.42 -11.30 -16.33
C PHE A 572 13.41 -9.78 -16.46
N THR A 573 12.61 -9.29 -17.41
CA THR A 573 12.37 -7.86 -17.61
C THR A 573 11.15 -7.44 -16.79
N PHE A 574 11.36 -6.54 -15.84
CA PHE A 574 10.29 -5.95 -15.05
C PHE A 574 10.33 -4.43 -15.21
N GLN A 575 9.24 -3.85 -15.71
CA GLN A 575 9.10 -2.39 -15.79
C GLN A 575 7.85 -1.99 -14.99
N GLY A 576 8.04 -1.37 -13.83
CA GLY A 576 6.90 -1.09 -12.97
C GLY A 576 7.24 -0.49 -11.61
N SER A 577 6.28 -0.52 -10.71
CA SER A 577 6.41 -0.07 -9.32
C SER A 577 6.39 -1.28 -8.39
N ILE A 578 7.18 -1.26 -7.32
CA ILE A 578 7.19 -2.31 -6.29
C ILE A 578 6.74 -1.69 -4.97
N VAL A 579 5.61 -2.16 -4.45
CA VAL A 579 5.04 -1.69 -3.19
C VAL A 579 4.86 -2.89 -2.25
N SER A 580 5.31 -2.76 -1.00
CA SER A 580 5.04 -3.74 0.05
C SER A 580 4.48 -3.05 1.28
N LEU A 581 3.29 -3.47 1.69
CA LEU A 581 2.57 -2.85 2.81
C LEU A 581 2.44 -3.78 4.02
N TRP A 582 2.80 -5.06 3.87
CA TRP A 582 2.69 -6.08 4.91
C TRP A 582 3.67 -7.24 4.66
N GLU A 583 3.78 -8.12 5.66
CA GLU A 583 4.36 -9.46 5.46
C GLU A 583 3.29 -10.43 4.95
N PRO A 584 3.63 -11.40 4.08
CA PRO A 584 2.67 -12.38 3.58
C PRO A 584 1.89 -13.06 4.71
N ARG A 585 0.56 -13.13 4.56
CA ARG A 585 -0.40 -13.65 5.54
C ARG A 585 -0.83 -15.09 5.26
N ASN A 586 -0.70 -15.56 4.02
CA ASN A 586 -1.18 -16.88 3.58
C ASN A 586 -0.07 -17.83 3.19
N VAL A 587 1.14 -17.34 2.98
CA VAL A 587 2.32 -18.15 2.71
C VAL A 587 3.43 -17.86 3.71
N ASN A 588 4.24 -18.85 4.05
CA ASN A 588 5.31 -18.70 5.03
C ASN A 588 6.61 -19.42 4.63
N GLY A 589 6.68 -19.95 3.41
CA GLY A 589 7.84 -20.65 2.91
C GLY A 589 9.12 -19.82 3.02
N ALA A 590 10.16 -20.45 3.55
CA ALA A 590 11.46 -19.84 3.78
C ALA A 590 12.21 -19.56 2.47
N PHE A 591 12.98 -18.48 2.41
CA PHE A 591 13.90 -18.24 1.30
C PHE A 591 15.23 -18.96 1.51
N PHE A 592 15.70 -19.66 0.47
CA PHE A 592 17.02 -20.31 0.45
C PHE A 592 17.74 -19.91 -0.83
N VAL A 593 18.98 -19.41 -0.69
CA VAL A 593 19.85 -19.09 -1.83
C VAL A 593 20.62 -20.32 -2.27
N GLY A 594 20.69 -20.56 -3.58
CA GLY A 594 21.54 -21.58 -4.18
C GLY A 594 20.76 -22.81 -4.66
N PRO A 595 21.43 -23.72 -5.39
CA PRO A 595 20.82 -24.97 -5.81
C PRO A 595 20.33 -25.75 -4.61
N PRO A 596 19.15 -26.39 -4.70
CA PRO A 596 18.22 -26.42 -5.82
C PRO A 596 17.06 -25.41 -5.70
N TRP A 597 17.17 -24.39 -4.85
CA TRP A 597 16.02 -23.59 -4.40
C TRP A 597 15.88 -22.26 -5.12
N TYR A 598 16.99 -21.62 -5.49
CA TYR A 598 16.97 -20.32 -6.13
C TYR A 598 18.19 -20.08 -7.02
N GLN A 599 17.94 -19.81 -8.30
CA GLN A 599 18.93 -19.41 -9.30
C GLN A 599 18.41 -18.16 -10.01
N PRO A 600 18.95 -16.97 -9.68
CA PRO A 600 18.33 -15.70 -10.08
C PRO A 600 18.41 -15.47 -11.60
N PRO A 601 17.43 -14.75 -12.17
CA PRO A 601 17.53 -14.28 -13.55
C PRO A 601 18.58 -13.20 -13.72
N ASN A 602 18.97 -12.96 -14.96
CA ASN A 602 19.46 -11.64 -15.33
C ASN A 602 18.30 -10.64 -15.12
N ARG A 603 18.44 -9.72 -14.17
CA ARG A 603 17.38 -8.77 -13.79
C ARG A 603 17.50 -7.53 -14.65
N ASN A 604 16.53 -7.33 -15.53
CA ASN A 604 16.33 -6.06 -16.21
C ASN A 604 15.13 -5.35 -15.55
N TRP A 605 15.35 -4.82 -14.34
CA TRP A 605 14.30 -4.20 -13.55
C TRP A 605 14.40 -2.69 -13.64
N GLY A 606 13.28 -2.03 -13.91
CA GLY A 606 13.21 -0.58 -14.01
C GLY A 606 11.88 -0.05 -13.49
N PHE A 607 11.89 1.24 -13.13
CA PHE A 607 10.66 1.95 -12.81
C PHE A 607 9.97 2.42 -14.08
N ASP A 608 8.68 2.12 -14.22
CA ASP A 608 7.85 2.65 -15.29
C ASP A 608 7.50 4.13 -15.04
N THR A 609 8.22 5.04 -15.70
CA THR A 609 8.03 6.49 -15.56
C THR A 609 6.65 6.97 -15.99
N ARG A 610 5.87 6.15 -16.71
CA ARG A 610 4.47 6.46 -17.02
C ARG A 610 3.61 6.55 -15.76
N PHE A 611 3.98 5.87 -14.66
CA PHE A 611 3.27 5.98 -13.38
C PHE A 611 3.49 7.32 -12.66
N SER A 612 4.30 8.22 -13.22
CA SER A 612 4.42 9.62 -12.78
C SER A 612 3.32 10.52 -13.35
N GLU A 613 2.28 9.96 -13.98
CA GLU A 613 1.13 10.66 -14.56
C GLU A 613 -0.18 10.06 -14.07
N PHE A 614 -1.13 10.88 -13.62
CA PHE A 614 -2.40 10.41 -13.03
C PHE A 614 -3.23 9.53 -13.99
N GLN A 615 -3.28 9.89 -15.27
CA GLN A 615 -4.06 9.13 -16.27
C GLN A 615 -3.49 7.73 -16.57
N ASN A 616 -2.24 7.49 -16.18
CA ASN A 616 -1.52 6.25 -16.42
C ASN A 616 -1.44 5.35 -15.17
N LEU A 617 -2.02 5.79 -14.05
CA LEU A 617 -2.11 4.99 -12.85
C LEU A 617 -3.09 3.82 -13.07
N PRO A 618 -2.76 2.60 -12.60
CA PRO A 618 -3.67 1.47 -12.64
C PRO A 618 -5.01 1.76 -11.95
N PRO A 619 -6.08 1.05 -12.33
CA PRO A 619 -7.38 1.20 -11.69
C PRO A 619 -7.31 1.03 -10.17
N LEU A 620 -8.00 1.91 -9.45
CA LEU A 620 -8.07 1.88 -7.99
C LEU A 620 -6.70 1.89 -7.29
N THR A 621 -5.71 2.58 -7.88
CA THR A 621 -4.33 2.68 -7.35
C THR A 621 -4.32 3.02 -5.85
N PRO A 622 -3.61 2.26 -5.01
CA PRO A 622 -3.50 2.54 -3.58
C PRO A 622 -2.75 3.85 -3.38
N MET A 623 -3.26 4.69 -2.49
CA MET A 623 -2.68 5.98 -2.14
C MET A 623 -2.17 5.94 -0.69
N ALA A 624 -1.28 6.83 -0.28
CA ALA A 624 -0.96 7.03 1.14
C ALA A 624 -1.44 8.40 1.60
N VAL A 625 -1.95 8.47 2.83
CA VAL A 625 -2.44 9.71 3.43
C VAL A 625 -1.29 10.46 4.09
N TYR A 626 -1.25 11.77 3.83
CA TYR A 626 -0.37 12.74 4.47
C TYR A 626 -1.18 13.98 4.86
N LEU A 627 -1.24 14.29 6.15
CA LEU A 627 -1.96 15.47 6.67
C LEU A 627 -1.02 16.68 6.67
N LYS A 628 -1.51 17.82 6.19
CA LYS A 628 -0.86 19.11 6.34
C LYS A 628 -1.84 20.14 6.88
N GLN A 629 -1.55 20.72 8.04
CA GLN A 629 -2.29 21.88 8.53
C GLN A 629 -1.94 23.12 7.70
N GLU A 630 -2.96 23.87 7.23
CA GLU A 630 -2.74 25.07 6.40
C GLU A 630 -2.85 26.35 7.21
N ARG A 631 -3.93 26.51 7.98
CA ARG A 631 -4.23 27.77 8.68
C ARG A 631 -5.04 27.54 9.95
N PHE A 632 -4.72 28.31 10.99
CA PHE A 632 -5.48 28.38 12.24
C PHE A 632 -5.95 29.81 12.46
N LEU A 633 -7.24 29.99 12.73
CA LEU A 633 -7.87 31.29 12.93
C LEU A 633 -8.72 31.30 14.20
N ARG A 634 -8.71 32.46 14.86
CA ARG A 634 -9.55 32.76 16.01
C ARG A 634 -10.52 33.88 15.65
N TYR A 635 -11.80 33.68 15.95
CA TYR A 635 -12.82 34.72 15.85
C TYR A 635 -13.19 35.22 17.24
N PHE A 636 -13.44 36.52 17.35
CA PHE A 636 -13.79 37.16 18.62
C PHE A 636 -15.29 37.47 18.73
N GLU A 637 -15.99 37.67 17.61
CA GLU A 637 -17.43 37.94 17.56
C GLU A 637 -18.02 37.41 16.25
N ARG A 638 -19.30 37.02 16.27
CA ARG A 638 -20.13 36.78 15.09
C ARG A 638 -21.48 37.47 15.26
#